data_AF-A0A1F8H718-F1
#
_entry.id   AF-A0A1F8H718-F1
#
_cell.length_a   1.000
_cell.length_b   1.000
_cell.length_c   1.000
_cell.angle_alpha   90.00
_cell.angle_beta   90.00
_cell.angle_gamma   90.00
#
_symmetry.space_group_name_H-M   'P 1'
#
loop_
_entity.id
_entity.type
_entity.pdbx_description
1 polymer ?
#
loop_
_entity_poly.entity_id
_entity_poly.type
_entity_poly.pdbx_seq_one_letter_code
_entity_poly.pdbx_strand_id
1 'polypeptide(L)'
;MSNLLKGNRVGLIKTAAVLTAAATVLSLSGVLSLTAFAVAPSDYGLKEGDTISAAGSDDPDVYIVNDWGYKRLFLNPQIFNLYGHLGGFSAVKNVSPATRDAFGTSGLFRVDGTEKVYGIESTGEDTSVLHWVNTSGAQAVADDANFFKKVFVINQAEFNLYTLGSNYTSVNQVPSYSRVPGTTPTPTGPLSVSLAPGNPAAQTITNNAVGVEMLRVRVSGSGTVNTMTVKRLGAGTTGDFGDVYVYDGATRLVSGKSLSTSSGEATFLLNVAVNGTKDLSVVADMSTGGAGNVNYFSLTGVTAAGGSTVGGVPINGNNFAISGASSGGVTVTRSGSLFNPTVGQKGALLSEFKLTANTEAASVKRLTMINDGTVKYSDITNLKLKTNVGSSEWSGTMTSGGYAVFDLGSGYNIAKGGNAIFSVYGDVAGKKDETINLFFEYSTDILAIGDQYGQGMAITNSELDETTDRTDLTLQGGALTLVFNGPSATTVGTQATDVTLLRYAMTAAANIEVKKTEFTLCVDTTGNGAFDTASDESLWDDLTDFKVWNEDTNTVIMGPKDGTAFDDVDDSGSCPDSVAGAQETFTDTFDLFAGQTLNLKVTADFDTSLDGTLTQSGSIVKVVLDDYSDDAGVTVMKYSGTNTAVAAADIVPRADISGANITLTSSALTLSLAGNPSDQTKIRGTQDIDAVGITFAAGQASALNVTTIKLTGYASDEVAGTFVAGVDGNGNDSGTSVANAISNVELYEATTGILIAGANKVTNNSLGTADTGTMTFGNLNWNIPAGTSKTMLVRVDLSNNTASGTAGDGYAFDIAAVGDVTSLDSDSNTVNAGNAKVNGTAAAPTNVLTVKNSGSMTIATSADSPSKGAIYWGQQNAPISKFRLSATDEGQYIEKLTFMAPPAADEANDAAANVNEVVLTYKNKAGSPLTTTQSFGSAASVNFNWSGTDVNRPYVPQDSSLDIAVNANMKTKAQGATQDAASAVFFSLDLDDKYNGSTANGFRAVGEGSGTVLDGASTNIDETAGANNQYVYRVFPKLEVVSVPTPYSLSGTPTVFKFSVTAMGLADSNLRFDNVAAGSGSIKFEILSSGNAGGDSSVTTYDDSNSEIIDTATLTDDGNSSGDASYSMDFSSKIIEIQGGSTKTFRIQLNGTSVYDEPAGNGEAGDYFQVVLRDTTADDTALVNWVGNYAGADTAADTASTAGVLRSVPLFGPNFTR
;
A
#
# COMPACT_ATOMS: atom_id res chain seq x y z
N MET A 1 -37.64 25.45 -18.19
CA MET A 1 -37.25 24.19 -17.52
C MET A 1 -37.26 24.38 -16.01
N SER A 2 -38.47 24.33 -15.45
CA SER A 2 -38.72 24.00 -14.05
C SER A 2 -38.90 22.49 -14.01
N ASN A 3 -38.13 21.78 -13.19
CA ASN A 3 -38.46 20.52 -12.51
C ASN A 3 -37.20 19.73 -12.17
N LEU A 4 -36.72 19.88 -10.93
CA LEU A 4 -36.01 18.82 -10.23
C LEU A 4 -36.50 18.85 -8.78
N LEU A 5 -37.01 17.68 -8.35
CA LEU A 5 -37.84 17.47 -7.17
C LEU A 5 -37.09 17.71 -5.85
N LYS A 6 -37.81 18.28 -4.89
CA LYS A 6 -37.34 18.69 -3.54
C LYS A 6 -36.77 17.55 -2.67
N GLY A 7 -36.88 16.29 -3.06
CA GLY A 7 -36.41 15.13 -2.28
C GLY A 7 -34.88 15.01 -2.18
N ASN A 8 -34.14 15.42 -3.22
CA ASN A 8 -32.70 15.16 -3.30
C ASN A 8 -31.83 16.18 -2.53
N ARG A 9 -32.41 17.32 -2.09
CA ARG A 9 -31.67 18.32 -1.28
C ARG A 9 -31.60 17.99 0.21
N VAL A 10 -32.53 17.20 0.75
CA VAL A 10 -32.55 16.85 2.18
C VAL A 10 -31.58 15.69 2.48
N GLY A 11 -31.34 14.80 1.51
CA GLY A 11 -30.33 13.74 1.61
C GLY A 11 -28.89 14.27 1.58
N LEU A 12 -28.58 15.16 0.62
CA LEU A 12 -27.21 15.68 0.45
C LEU A 12 -26.74 16.56 1.62
N ILE A 13 -27.66 17.28 2.28
CA ILE A 13 -27.35 18.16 3.42
C ILE A 13 -27.19 17.36 4.73
N LYS A 14 -27.86 16.19 4.86
CA LYS A 14 -27.66 15.29 6.02
C LYS A 14 -26.37 14.47 5.92
N THR A 15 -25.94 14.05 4.72
CA THR A 15 -24.68 13.31 4.54
C THR A 15 -23.44 14.21 4.74
N ALA A 16 -23.50 15.48 4.35
CA ALA A 16 -22.42 16.45 4.58
C ALA A 16 -22.30 16.88 6.07
N ALA A 17 -23.41 17.01 6.79
CA ALA A 17 -23.39 17.37 8.21
C ALA A 17 -22.90 16.22 9.12
N VAL A 18 -23.16 14.96 8.75
CA VAL A 18 -22.67 13.78 9.50
C VAL A 18 -21.18 13.50 9.21
N LEU A 19 -20.70 13.71 7.98
CA LEU A 19 -19.26 13.60 7.68
C LEU A 19 -18.42 14.69 8.34
N THR A 20 -18.96 15.90 8.50
CA THR A 20 -18.20 17.02 9.09
C THR A 20 -18.17 16.93 10.63
N ALA A 21 -19.18 16.31 11.26
CA ALA A 21 -19.22 16.07 12.71
C ALA A 21 -18.38 14.84 13.16
N ALA A 22 -18.28 13.80 12.33
CA ALA A 22 -17.39 12.66 12.62
C ALA A 22 -15.90 13.03 12.50
N ALA A 23 -15.54 13.95 11.60
CA ALA A 23 -14.17 14.44 11.45
C ALA A 23 -13.72 15.36 12.61
N THR A 24 -14.65 16.02 13.31
CA THR A 24 -14.31 16.87 14.47
C THR A 24 -14.25 16.08 15.78
N VAL A 25 -15.05 15.00 15.93
CA VAL A 25 -15.00 14.15 17.13
C VAL A 25 -13.82 13.15 17.09
N LEU A 26 -13.36 12.71 15.92
CA LEU A 26 -12.14 11.88 15.81
C LEU A 26 -10.83 12.68 15.96
N SER A 27 -10.86 14.01 15.91
CA SER A 27 -9.66 14.84 16.12
C SER A 27 -9.27 15.00 17.60
N LEU A 28 -10.03 14.42 18.52
CA LEU A 28 -9.78 14.47 19.97
C LEU A 28 -9.28 13.14 20.58
N SER A 29 -9.15 12.07 19.81
CA SER A 29 -8.68 10.76 20.28
C SER A 29 -7.47 10.33 19.46
N GLY A 30 -6.29 10.87 19.79
CA GLY A 30 -5.08 10.62 19.03
C GLY A 30 -4.61 9.17 19.11
N VAL A 31 -4.89 8.36 18.09
CA VAL A 31 -4.00 7.34 17.50
C VAL A 31 -4.51 7.07 16.08
N LEU A 32 -3.83 7.59 15.05
CA LEU A 32 -4.01 7.17 13.66
C LEU A 32 -2.62 6.95 13.06
N SER A 33 -2.16 5.69 13.14
CA SER A 33 -1.05 5.19 12.36
C SER A 33 -1.50 5.14 10.89
N LEU A 34 -0.94 6.03 10.06
CA LEU A 34 -1.02 5.93 8.60
C LEU A 34 0.04 4.94 8.15
N THR A 35 -0.36 3.67 7.95
CA THR A 35 0.49 2.69 7.28
C THR A 35 0.52 2.99 5.78
N ALA A 36 1.69 3.35 5.25
CA ALA A 36 1.91 3.46 3.82
C ALA A 36 1.83 2.06 3.18
N PHE A 37 1.10 1.93 2.06
CA PHE A 37 1.06 0.70 1.26
C PHE A 37 2.46 0.38 0.70
N ALA A 38 2.88 -0.88 0.74
CA ALA A 38 4.14 -1.34 0.14
C ALA A 38 4.09 -1.23 -1.39
N VAL A 39 5.20 -0.82 -2.03
CA VAL A 39 5.28 -0.56 -3.48
C VAL A 39 5.46 -1.87 -4.27
N ALA A 40 4.70 -2.06 -5.36
CA ALA A 40 4.80 -3.27 -6.18
C ALA A 40 5.81 -3.09 -7.33
N PRO A 41 6.51 -4.16 -7.79
CA PRO A 41 7.42 -4.06 -8.94
C PRO A 41 6.79 -3.45 -10.20
N SER A 42 5.51 -3.74 -10.45
CA SER A 42 4.75 -3.23 -11.58
C SER A 42 4.63 -1.71 -11.60
N ASP A 43 4.67 -1.05 -10.43
CA ASP A 43 4.58 0.41 -10.29
C ASP A 43 5.76 1.13 -10.96
N TYR A 44 6.86 0.39 -11.18
CA TYR A 44 8.07 0.86 -11.84
C TYR A 44 8.39 0.10 -13.15
N GLY A 45 7.43 -0.66 -13.70
CA GLY A 45 7.65 -1.46 -14.92
C GLY A 45 8.59 -2.65 -14.71
N LEU A 46 8.71 -3.13 -13.48
CA LEU A 46 9.46 -4.33 -13.10
C LEU A 46 8.49 -5.49 -12.80
N LYS A 47 9.02 -6.71 -12.70
CA LYS A 47 8.32 -7.92 -12.26
C LYS A 47 9.17 -8.65 -11.22
N GLU A 48 8.56 -9.51 -10.40
CA GLU A 48 9.32 -10.40 -9.50
C GLU A 48 10.44 -11.15 -10.24
N GLY A 49 11.58 -11.23 -9.59
CA GLY A 49 12.78 -11.86 -10.10
C GLY A 49 13.61 -11.01 -11.06
N ASP A 50 13.14 -9.81 -11.44
CA ASP A 50 13.98 -8.87 -12.17
C ASP A 50 15.22 -8.51 -11.35
N THR A 51 16.37 -8.51 -12.01
CA THR A 51 17.61 -8.01 -11.42
C THR A 51 17.80 -6.56 -11.80
N ILE A 52 18.10 -5.72 -10.82
CA ILE A 52 18.20 -4.27 -10.98
C ILE A 52 19.53 -3.73 -10.44
N SER A 53 20.02 -2.66 -11.05
CA SER A 53 21.07 -1.80 -10.52
C SER A 53 20.70 -0.33 -10.75
N ALA A 54 21.25 0.59 -9.95
CA ALA A 54 20.86 2.00 -10.00
C ALA A 54 21.82 2.84 -10.88
N ALA A 55 21.29 3.38 -11.98
CA ALA A 55 21.99 4.31 -12.86
C ALA A 55 22.32 5.62 -12.12
N GLY A 56 23.59 6.04 -12.15
CA GLY A 56 23.99 7.31 -11.53
C GLY A 56 24.02 7.31 -9.99
N SER A 57 23.98 6.13 -9.36
CA SER A 57 24.27 5.92 -7.94
C SER A 57 25.74 5.51 -7.75
N ASP A 58 26.31 5.85 -6.60
CA ASP A 58 27.62 5.32 -6.13
C ASP A 58 27.54 3.86 -5.65
N ASP A 59 26.44 3.16 -5.96
CA ASP A 59 26.14 1.81 -5.54
C ASP A 59 26.15 0.91 -6.79
N PRO A 60 27.25 0.19 -7.04
CA PRO A 60 27.36 -0.71 -8.19
C PRO A 60 26.61 -2.03 -7.98
N ASP A 61 25.96 -2.21 -6.83
CA ASP A 61 25.45 -3.51 -6.42
C ASP A 61 24.22 -3.93 -7.24
N VAL A 62 24.09 -5.25 -7.41
CA VAL A 62 22.97 -5.87 -8.13
C VAL A 62 21.99 -6.42 -7.11
N TYR A 63 20.71 -6.09 -7.30
CA TYR A 63 19.62 -6.59 -6.46
C TYR A 63 18.63 -7.42 -7.26
N ILE A 64 17.96 -8.36 -6.61
CA ILE A 64 16.78 -9.05 -7.13
C ILE A 64 15.53 -8.61 -6.35
N VAL A 65 14.47 -8.22 -7.05
CA VAL A 65 13.21 -7.76 -6.41
C VAL A 65 12.18 -8.88 -6.32
N ASN A 66 11.33 -8.83 -5.30
CA ASN A 66 10.16 -9.70 -5.16
C ASN A 66 8.84 -8.92 -5.32
N ASP A 67 7.72 -9.63 -5.45
CA ASP A 67 6.40 -9.01 -5.64
C ASP A 67 5.87 -8.29 -4.39
N TRP A 68 6.53 -8.46 -3.24
CA TRP A 68 6.13 -7.88 -1.96
C TRP A 68 6.77 -6.53 -1.64
N GLY A 69 7.49 -5.94 -2.60
CA GLY A 69 8.12 -4.63 -2.43
C GLY A 69 9.48 -4.67 -1.73
N TYR A 70 10.14 -5.83 -1.71
CA TYR A 70 11.48 -5.99 -1.15
C TYR A 70 12.50 -6.36 -2.22
N LYS A 71 13.76 -6.01 -1.95
CA LYS A 71 14.91 -6.37 -2.79
C LYS A 71 15.96 -7.11 -1.96
N ARG A 72 16.69 -8.05 -2.58
CA ARG A 72 17.85 -8.72 -2.00
C ARG A 72 19.10 -8.38 -2.78
N LEU A 73 20.18 -8.09 -2.07
CA LEU A 73 21.52 -7.93 -2.61
C LEU A 73 22.13 -9.26 -3.08
N PHE A 74 22.77 -9.27 -4.26
CA PHE A 74 23.83 -10.24 -4.56
C PHE A 74 25.16 -9.70 -4.06
N LEU A 75 25.64 -10.22 -2.93
CA LEU A 75 26.73 -9.60 -2.17
C LEU A 75 28.03 -9.41 -2.95
N ASN A 76 28.35 -10.28 -3.90
CA ASN A 76 29.52 -10.14 -4.75
C ASN A 76 29.30 -10.81 -6.12
N PRO A 77 30.15 -10.55 -7.12
CA PRO A 77 30.02 -11.14 -8.46
C PRO A 77 30.06 -12.67 -8.47
N GLN A 78 30.77 -13.30 -7.53
CA GLN A 78 30.82 -14.76 -7.42
C GLN A 78 29.45 -15.34 -7.06
N ILE A 79 28.74 -14.72 -6.11
CA ILE A 79 27.37 -15.10 -5.75
C ILE A 79 26.41 -14.87 -6.93
N PHE A 80 26.48 -13.72 -7.60
CA PHE A 80 25.63 -13.46 -8.76
C PHE A 80 25.83 -14.48 -9.89
N ASN A 81 27.08 -14.88 -10.15
CA ASN A 81 27.42 -15.88 -11.15
C ASN A 81 26.88 -17.29 -10.85
N LEU A 82 26.48 -17.60 -9.60
CA LEU A 82 25.78 -18.86 -9.28
C LEU A 82 24.37 -18.92 -9.89
N TYR A 83 23.78 -17.78 -10.24
CA TYR A 83 22.43 -17.65 -10.77
C TYR A 83 22.43 -17.33 -12.27
N GLY A 84 23.25 -18.05 -13.06
CA GLY A 84 23.36 -17.81 -14.51
C GLY A 84 22.04 -17.92 -15.30
N HIS A 85 21.03 -18.59 -14.76
CA HIS A 85 19.68 -18.65 -15.33
C HIS A 85 18.94 -17.30 -15.32
N LEU A 86 19.41 -16.32 -14.53
CA LEU A 86 18.89 -14.95 -14.52
C LEU A 86 19.41 -14.09 -15.69
N GLY A 87 20.23 -14.64 -16.59
CA GLY A 87 20.69 -13.96 -17.81
C GLY A 87 21.99 -13.15 -17.66
N GLY A 88 22.65 -13.22 -16.49
CA GLY A 88 23.94 -12.58 -16.22
C GLY A 88 23.90 -11.04 -16.20
N PHE A 89 25.06 -10.39 -16.14
CA PHE A 89 25.15 -8.93 -16.00
C PHE A 89 24.48 -8.16 -17.15
N SER A 90 24.35 -8.75 -18.34
CA SER A 90 23.64 -8.16 -19.47
C SER A 90 22.12 -8.08 -19.30
N ALA A 91 21.54 -8.86 -18.39
CA ALA A 91 20.12 -8.88 -18.11
C ALA A 91 19.71 -7.97 -16.93
N VAL A 92 20.69 -7.38 -16.22
CA VAL A 92 20.46 -6.45 -15.12
C VAL A 92 19.86 -5.16 -15.68
N LYS A 93 18.66 -4.81 -15.19
CA LYS A 93 17.94 -3.60 -15.59
C LYS A 93 18.52 -2.39 -14.86
N ASN A 94 18.86 -1.37 -15.62
CA ASN A 94 19.37 -0.12 -15.08
C ASN A 94 18.17 0.79 -14.72
N VAL A 95 17.96 1.06 -13.43
CA VAL A 95 16.83 1.86 -12.89
C VAL A 95 17.33 3.13 -12.22
N SER A 96 16.44 4.06 -11.86
CA SER A 96 16.83 5.24 -11.07
C SER A 96 17.13 4.85 -9.60
N PRO A 97 17.96 5.63 -8.86
CA PRO A 97 18.15 5.40 -7.42
C PRO A 97 16.84 5.42 -6.63
N ALA A 98 15.92 6.33 -6.97
CA ALA A 98 14.59 6.41 -6.35
C ALA A 98 13.76 5.14 -6.58
N THR A 99 13.82 4.57 -7.79
CA THR A 99 13.16 3.28 -8.10
C THR A 99 13.75 2.13 -7.31
N ARG A 100 15.09 2.06 -7.20
CA ARG A 100 15.78 1.05 -6.38
C ARG A 100 15.38 1.19 -4.91
N ASP A 101 15.33 2.42 -4.39
CA ASP A 101 15.11 2.71 -2.96
C ASP A 101 13.65 2.63 -2.53
N ALA A 102 12.72 2.59 -3.49
CA ALA A 102 11.33 2.27 -3.24
C ALA A 102 11.10 0.81 -2.76
N PHE A 103 12.04 -0.09 -3.05
CA PHE A 103 12.01 -1.47 -2.53
C PHE A 103 12.91 -1.59 -1.29
N GLY A 104 12.34 -2.04 -0.18
CA GLY A 104 13.10 -2.24 1.06
C GLY A 104 14.14 -3.35 0.91
N THR A 105 15.39 -3.15 1.36
CA THR A 105 16.39 -4.22 1.28
C THR A 105 16.17 -5.25 2.39
N SER A 106 16.06 -6.52 2.01
CA SER A 106 15.99 -7.62 2.96
C SER A 106 17.37 -8.22 3.23
N GLY A 107 17.64 -8.46 4.51
CA GLY A 107 18.78 -9.22 5.01
C GLY A 107 18.44 -10.65 5.46
N LEU A 108 17.28 -11.19 5.09
CA LEU A 108 16.80 -12.48 5.58
C LEU A 108 16.88 -13.56 4.50
N PHE A 109 17.69 -14.59 4.72
CA PHE A 109 17.90 -15.68 3.76
C PHE A 109 17.48 -17.03 4.33
N ARG A 110 16.91 -17.87 3.47
CA ARG A 110 16.62 -19.27 3.77
C ARG A 110 17.30 -20.14 2.73
N VAL A 111 18.01 -21.17 3.16
CA VAL A 111 18.60 -22.13 2.23
C VAL A 111 17.48 -23.00 1.67
N ASP A 112 17.46 -23.18 0.35
CA ASP A 112 16.49 -24.03 -0.32
C ASP A 112 16.45 -25.44 0.31
N GLY A 113 15.24 -25.95 0.53
CA GLY A 113 15.01 -27.20 1.25
C GLY A 113 15.21 -27.18 2.78
N THR A 114 15.44 -26.02 3.40
CA THR A 114 15.58 -25.89 4.87
C THR A 114 14.56 -24.92 5.48
N GLU A 115 14.33 -25.05 6.78
CA GLU A 115 13.45 -24.14 7.57
C GLU A 115 14.22 -23.01 8.28
N LYS A 116 15.55 -23.14 8.42
CA LYS A 116 16.35 -22.14 9.13
C LYS A 116 16.46 -20.86 8.31
N VAL A 117 16.06 -19.74 8.93
CA VAL A 117 16.27 -18.40 8.39
C VAL A 117 17.50 -17.78 9.05
N TYR A 118 18.34 -17.21 8.22
CA TYR A 118 19.57 -16.53 8.64
C TYR A 118 19.43 -15.03 8.38
N GLY A 119 19.83 -14.23 9.35
CA GLY A 119 20.06 -12.80 9.17
C GLY A 119 21.46 -12.58 8.64
N ILE A 120 21.60 -11.76 7.61
CA ILE A 120 22.90 -11.31 7.11
C ILE A 120 23.39 -10.11 7.92
N GLU A 121 24.59 -10.23 8.48
CA GLU A 121 25.37 -9.11 8.98
C GLU A 121 26.42 -8.79 7.93
N SER A 122 26.30 -7.65 7.25
CA SER A 122 27.34 -7.19 6.34
C SER A 122 28.57 -6.78 7.15
N THR A 123 29.71 -7.41 6.86
CA THR A 123 30.99 -7.15 7.54
C THR A 123 32.00 -6.44 6.63
N GLY A 124 31.64 -6.17 5.37
CA GLY A 124 32.42 -5.47 4.35
C GLY A 124 31.72 -5.43 2.97
N GLU A 125 32.41 -4.94 1.92
CA GLU A 125 31.83 -4.61 0.59
C GLU A 125 31.33 -5.85 -0.13
N ASP A 126 31.94 -7.00 0.16
CA ASP A 126 31.69 -8.27 -0.50
C ASP A 126 31.70 -9.44 0.52
N THR A 127 31.68 -9.10 1.83
CA THR A 127 31.80 -10.07 2.93
C THR A 127 30.67 -9.89 3.93
N SER A 128 30.14 -11.01 4.42
CA SER A 128 29.10 -11.01 5.44
C SER A 128 29.13 -12.30 6.25
N VAL A 129 28.49 -12.22 7.41
CA VAL A 129 28.30 -13.34 8.33
C VAL A 129 26.80 -13.65 8.36
N LEU A 130 26.45 -14.93 8.26
CA LEU A 130 25.08 -15.38 8.48
C LEU A 130 24.90 -15.78 9.95
N HIS A 131 23.90 -15.21 10.58
CA HIS A 131 23.50 -15.53 11.93
C HIS A 131 22.19 -16.30 11.88
N TRP A 132 22.16 -17.51 12.43
CA TRP A 132 20.89 -18.20 12.55
C TRP A 132 19.99 -17.40 13.49
N VAL A 133 18.84 -16.96 12.99
CA VAL A 133 17.81 -16.35 13.83
C VAL A 133 17.11 -17.48 14.55
N ASN A 134 17.66 -17.87 15.70
CA ASN A 134 17.17 -18.92 16.56
C ASN A 134 15.99 -18.41 17.39
N THR A 135 14.93 -18.08 16.67
CA THR A 135 13.65 -17.68 17.22
C THR A 135 12.55 -18.48 16.51
N SER A 136 11.37 -18.58 17.13
CA SER A 136 10.25 -19.26 16.49
C SER A 136 9.70 -18.42 15.34
N GLY A 137 9.10 -19.03 14.31
CA GLY A 137 8.44 -18.29 13.24
C GLY A 137 7.39 -17.29 13.77
N ALA A 138 6.69 -17.61 14.85
CA ALA A 138 5.74 -16.69 15.48
C ALA A 138 6.42 -15.46 16.10
N GLN A 139 7.51 -15.65 16.84
CA GLN A 139 8.30 -14.54 17.39
C GLN A 139 8.93 -13.70 16.27
N ALA A 140 9.37 -14.34 15.19
CA ALA A 140 9.93 -13.65 14.04
C ALA A 140 8.92 -12.71 13.37
N VAL A 141 7.65 -13.10 13.28
CA VAL A 141 6.61 -12.23 12.70
C VAL A 141 6.04 -11.23 13.72
N ALA A 142 6.15 -11.50 15.03
CA ALA A 142 5.87 -10.52 16.08
C ALA A 142 6.92 -9.39 16.10
N ASP A 143 8.19 -9.74 15.88
CA ASP A 143 9.29 -8.79 15.74
C ASP A 143 9.16 -7.98 14.43
N ASP A 144 8.74 -8.62 13.33
CA ASP A 144 8.53 -7.98 12.02
C ASP A 144 7.35 -8.60 11.25
N ALA A 145 6.22 -7.90 11.17
CA ALA A 145 5.01 -8.39 10.51
C ALA A 145 5.20 -8.78 9.03
N ASN A 146 6.26 -8.29 8.37
CA ASN A 146 6.60 -8.62 7.00
C ASN A 146 7.76 -9.64 6.91
N PHE A 147 8.14 -10.31 8.00
CA PHE A 147 9.27 -11.24 8.08
C PHE A 147 9.32 -12.21 6.89
N PHE A 148 8.26 -12.97 6.64
CA PHE A 148 8.25 -13.94 5.53
C PHE A 148 8.27 -13.30 4.14
N LYS A 149 7.72 -12.08 3.98
CA LYS A 149 7.80 -11.31 2.73
C LYS A 149 9.21 -10.80 2.46
N LYS A 150 10.03 -10.68 3.51
CA LYS A 150 11.45 -10.33 3.43
C LYS A 150 12.34 -11.57 3.23
N VAL A 151 11.90 -12.80 3.52
CA VAL A 151 12.78 -13.98 3.37
C VAL A 151 13.00 -14.33 1.90
N PHE A 152 14.25 -14.26 1.45
CA PHE A 152 14.66 -14.73 0.13
C PHE A 152 15.28 -16.13 0.20
N VAL A 153 14.93 -16.98 -0.76
CA VAL A 153 15.50 -18.34 -0.87
C VAL A 153 16.83 -18.28 -1.61
N ILE A 154 17.87 -18.90 -1.04
CA ILE A 154 19.21 -19.03 -1.64
C ILE A 154 19.57 -20.51 -1.81
N ASN A 155 20.40 -20.82 -2.81
CA ASN A 155 20.87 -22.19 -3.00
C ASN A 155 22.01 -22.55 -2.01
N GLN A 156 22.29 -23.86 -1.87
CA GLN A 156 23.34 -24.34 -0.97
C GLN A 156 24.74 -23.82 -1.35
N ALA A 157 25.01 -23.57 -2.63
CA ALA A 157 26.30 -23.08 -3.09
C ALA A 157 26.56 -21.64 -2.64
N GLU A 158 25.53 -20.78 -2.66
CA GLU A 158 25.59 -19.42 -2.11
C GLU A 158 25.74 -19.46 -0.58
N PHE A 159 24.96 -20.30 0.12
CA PHE A 159 25.07 -20.44 1.58
C PHE A 159 26.50 -20.76 2.03
N ASN A 160 27.19 -21.64 1.30
CA ASN A 160 28.57 -22.04 1.59
C ASN A 160 29.61 -20.92 1.38
N LEU A 161 29.24 -19.78 0.79
CA LEU A 161 30.13 -18.62 0.63
C LEU A 161 30.08 -17.67 1.83
N TYR A 162 29.14 -17.86 2.75
CA TYR A 162 29.04 -17.09 3.99
C TYR A 162 29.71 -17.80 5.16
N THR A 163 30.34 -17.03 6.06
CA THR A 163 30.75 -17.53 7.37
C THR A 163 29.58 -17.52 8.35
N LEU A 164 29.48 -18.49 9.25
CA LEU A 164 28.41 -18.54 10.27
C LEU A 164 28.85 -17.88 11.58
N GLY A 165 28.03 -16.95 12.08
CA GLY A 165 28.23 -16.24 13.34
C GLY A 165 27.47 -16.89 14.50
N SER A 166 27.51 -16.24 15.67
CA SER A 166 26.66 -16.63 16.81
C SER A 166 25.18 -16.46 16.48
N ASN A 167 24.33 -17.32 17.03
CA ASN A 167 22.89 -17.22 16.80
C ASN A 167 22.32 -15.89 17.31
N TYR A 168 21.38 -15.32 16.56
CA TYR A 168 20.48 -14.30 17.07
C TYR A 168 19.27 -14.97 17.75
N THR A 169 18.72 -14.35 18.77
CA THR A 169 17.54 -14.81 19.53
C THR A 169 16.25 -14.11 19.10
N SER A 170 16.33 -13.06 18.27
CA SER A 170 15.19 -12.26 17.77
C SER A 170 15.48 -11.72 16.37
N VAL A 171 14.43 -11.45 15.58
CA VAL A 171 14.56 -10.80 14.26
C VAL A 171 15.00 -9.34 14.39
N ASN A 172 14.69 -8.68 15.51
CA ASN A 172 15.13 -7.30 15.78
C ASN A 172 16.66 -7.16 15.89
N GLN A 173 17.37 -8.27 16.03
CA GLN A 173 18.84 -8.30 16.01
C GLN A 173 19.41 -8.41 14.60
N VAL A 174 18.58 -8.74 13.59
CA VAL A 174 19.01 -8.74 12.19
C VAL A 174 19.19 -7.29 11.78
N PRO A 175 20.43 -6.86 11.46
CA PRO A 175 20.67 -5.49 11.05
C PRO A 175 19.86 -5.19 9.78
N SER A 176 19.28 -3.99 9.70
CA SER A 176 18.83 -3.50 8.40
C SER A 176 20.04 -3.45 7.49
N TYR A 177 19.96 -4.10 6.32
CA TYR A 177 21.07 -4.07 5.39
C TYR A 177 21.34 -2.61 5.00
N SER A 178 22.45 -2.09 5.50
CA SER A 178 23.12 -0.94 4.94
C SER A 178 24.34 -1.50 4.23
N ARG A 179 24.60 -1.03 3.01
CA ARG A 179 25.89 -1.25 2.37
C ARG A 179 26.95 -0.77 3.35
N VAL A 180 27.72 -1.71 3.89
CA VAL A 180 28.96 -1.39 4.60
C VAL A 180 29.97 -1.31 3.47
N PRO A 181 30.39 -0.10 3.03
CA PRO A 181 31.50 -0.02 2.09
C PRO A 181 32.61 -0.83 2.73
N GLY A 182 33.26 -1.69 1.97
CA GLY A 182 34.20 -2.62 2.55
C GLY A 182 35.14 -1.88 3.46
N THR A 183 35.34 -2.45 4.63
CA THR A 183 36.64 -2.33 5.23
C THR A 183 37.60 -2.89 4.20
N THR A 184 38.13 -2.02 3.34
CA THR A 184 39.55 -2.07 2.98
C THR A 184 40.24 -2.63 4.21
N PRO A 185 40.97 -3.77 4.09
CA PRO A 185 41.56 -4.46 5.23
C PRO A 185 42.07 -3.41 6.20
N THR A 186 41.53 -3.36 7.43
CA THR A 186 41.70 -2.22 8.37
C THR A 186 43.09 -1.65 8.15
N PRO A 187 43.23 -0.49 7.47
CA PRO A 187 44.53 -0.10 6.95
C PRO A 187 45.43 0.10 8.16
N THR A 188 46.25 -0.90 8.44
CA THR A 188 47.22 -0.87 9.52
C THR A 188 48.45 -0.26 8.89
N GLY A 189 48.49 1.07 8.98
CA GLY A 189 49.43 1.91 8.27
C GLY A 189 49.20 3.38 8.59
N PRO A 190 50.12 4.26 8.13
CA PRO A 190 49.96 5.70 8.28
C PRO A 190 48.66 6.17 7.62
N LEU A 191 48.08 7.26 8.12
CA LEU A 191 46.89 7.87 7.55
C LEU A 191 47.07 8.12 6.03
N SER A 192 46.01 7.87 5.28
CA SER A 192 45.86 8.15 3.84
C SER A 192 44.45 8.65 3.58
N VAL A 193 44.25 9.39 2.49
CA VAL A 193 42.92 9.87 2.08
C VAL A 193 42.58 9.45 0.66
N SER A 194 41.30 9.16 0.41
CA SER A 194 40.73 8.90 -0.92
C SER A 194 39.35 9.56 -1.03
N LEU A 195 38.78 9.61 -2.24
CA LEU A 195 37.36 9.97 -2.38
C LEU A 195 36.53 8.90 -1.67
N ALA A 196 35.52 9.30 -0.89
CA ALA A 196 34.64 8.35 -0.22
C ALA A 196 33.57 7.82 -1.20
N PRO A 197 33.14 6.56 -1.04
CA PRO A 197 31.88 6.08 -1.59
C PRO A 197 30.71 6.94 -1.07
N GLY A 198 29.77 7.31 -1.94
CA GLY A 198 28.69 8.24 -1.59
C GLY A 198 29.13 9.71 -1.66
N ASN A 199 30.15 10.03 -2.46
CA ASN A 199 30.53 11.40 -2.72
C ASN A 199 29.42 12.08 -3.54
N PRO A 200 28.92 13.26 -3.13
CA PRO A 200 27.82 13.95 -3.80
C PRO A 200 27.95 14.02 -5.33
N ALA A 201 26.89 13.60 -6.03
CA ALA A 201 26.80 13.68 -7.49
C ALA A 201 26.74 15.14 -7.98
N ALA A 202 27.14 15.35 -9.23
CA ALA A 202 27.01 16.66 -9.86
C ALA A 202 25.52 17.07 -9.93
N GLN A 203 25.20 18.28 -9.45
CA GLN A 203 23.82 18.76 -9.41
C GLN A 203 23.73 20.28 -9.55
N THR A 204 22.51 20.77 -9.77
CA THR A 204 22.21 22.20 -9.77
C THR A 204 21.66 22.60 -8.40
N ILE A 205 22.34 23.54 -7.73
CA ILE A 205 22.02 24.00 -6.39
C ILE A 205 21.34 25.36 -6.46
N THR A 206 20.30 25.54 -5.68
CA THR A 206 19.61 26.82 -5.50
C THR A 206 20.47 27.82 -4.72
N ASN A 207 20.30 29.11 -5.01
CA ASN A 207 20.84 30.15 -4.13
C ASN A 207 20.29 29.97 -2.72
N ASN A 208 21.02 30.42 -1.69
CA ASN A 208 20.67 30.36 -0.26
C ASN A 208 20.47 28.96 0.37
N ALA A 209 20.72 27.88 -0.37
CA ALA A 209 20.68 26.53 0.19
C ALA A 209 21.77 26.36 1.27
N VAL A 210 21.39 25.87 2.45
CA VAL A 210 22.36 25.59 3.53
C VAL A 210 22.62 24.08 3.64
N GLY A 211 23.77 23.71 4.20
CA GLY A 211 24.10 22.31 4.46
C GLY A 211 24.33 21.47 3.20
N VAL A 212 24.77 22.09 2.11
CA VAL A 212 25.01 21.39 0.83
C VAL A 212 26.31 20.62 0.92
N GLU A 213 26.23 19.29 0.83
CA GLU A 213 27.44 18.46 0.80
C GLU A 213 28.08 18.52 -0.59
N MET A 214 29.35 18.92 -0.64
CA MET A 214 30.05 19.20 -1.90
C MET A 214 31.18 18.20 -2.20
N LEU A 215 31.75 17.58 -1.17
CA LEU A 215 32.83 16.60 -1.29
C LEU A 215 32.83 15.67 -0.07
N ARG A 216 32.84 14.36 -0.29
CA ARG A 216 33.05 13.36 0.76
C ARG A 216 34.37 12.64 0.55
N VAL A 217 35.18 12.59 1.59
CA VAL A 217 36.50 11.94 1.58
C VAL A 217 36.59 10.85 2.63
N ARG A 218 37.26 9.76 2.29
CA ARG A 218 37.55 8.67 3.20
C ARG A 218 38.97 8.83 3.72
N VAL A 219 39.11 8.88 5.04
CA VAL A 219 40.39 8.78 5.73
C VAL A 219 40.60 7.34 6.17
N SER A 220 41.71 6.74 5.76
CA SER A 220 42.06 5.34 5.99
C SER A 220 43.38 5.25 6.74
N GLY A 221 43.48 4.40 7.77
CA GLY A 221 44.71 4.22 8.56
C GLY A 221 44.47 4.16 10.07
N SER A 222 45.55 4.32 10.83
CA SER A 222 45.50 4.57 12.27
C SER A 222 46.25 5.87 12.61
N GLY A 223 45.60 6.76 13.35
CA GLY A 223 46.18 8.05 13.76
C GLY A 223 45.13 9.14 13.92
N THR A 224 45.57 10.36 14.22
CA THR A 224 44.67 11.52 14.37
C THR A 224 44.87 12.51 13.23
N VAL A 225 43.80 12.83 12.49
CA VAL A 225 43.80 13.92 11.49
C VAL A 225 43.81 15.25 12.24
N ASN A 226 44.87 16.02 12.05
CA ASN A 226 45.04 17.32 12.70
C ASN A 226 44.46 18.45 11.85
N THR A 227 44.79 18.51 10.56
CA THR A 227 44.29 19.56 9.66
C THR A 227 43.81 19.02 8.33
N MET A 228 42.84 19.73 7.73
CA MET A 228 42.31 19.46 6.40
C MET A 228 42.16 20.76 5.62
N THR A 229 42.78 20.86 4.44
CA THR A 229 42.73 22.04 3.56
C THR A 229 41.96 21.72 2.30
N VAL A 230 40.89 22.47 2.05
CA VAL A 230 40.07 22.37 0.84
C VAL A 230 40.22 23.63 -0.02
N LYS A 231 40.04 23.48 -1.33
CA LYS A 231 40.13 24.55 -2.32
C LYS A 231 38.91 24.53 -3.23
N ARG A 232 38.23 25.67 -3.39
CA ARG A 232 37.20 25.86 -4.40
C ARG A 232 37.83 26.00 -5.79
N LEU A 233 37.30 25.27 -6.76
CA LEU A 233 37.66 25.32 -8.17
C LEU A 233 36.40 25.47 -9.04
N GLY A 234 36.60 25.65 -10.35
CA GLY A 234 35.53 25.89 -11.32
C GLY A 234 35.33 27.37 -11.66
N ALA A 235 34.43 27.63 -12.63
CA ALA A 235 34.17 28.96 -13.20
C ALA A 235 33.43 29.93 -12.27
N GLY A 236 32.92 29.46 -11.11
CA GLY A 236 32.30 30.31 -10.08
C GLY A 236 33.29 31.19 -9.32
N THR A 237 32.84 31.77 -8.21
CA THR A 237 33.63 32.67 -7.34
C THR A 237 33.63 32.23 -5.89
N THR A 238 34.53 32.75 -5.04
CA THR A 238 34.48 32.46 -3.59
C THR A 238 33.25 33.07 -2.92
N GLY A 239 32.67 34.14 -3.50
CA GLY A 239 31.44 34.77 -2.99
C GLY A 239 30.17 33.98 -3.28
N ASP A 240 30.27 32.86 -4.01
CA ASP A 240 29.16 31.93 -4.23
C ASP A 240 28.81 31.15 -2.95
N PHE A 241 29.71 31.11 -1.98
CA PHE A 241 29.57 30.40 -0.71
C PHE A 241 29.53 31.37 0.47
N GLY A 242 28.77 31.01 1.50
CA GLY A 242 28.91 31.56 2.85
C GLY A 242 30.07 30.87 3.56
N ASP A 243 29.72 29.99 4.49
CA ASP A 243 30.70 29.19 5.23
C ASP A 243 30.83 27.77 4.69
N VAL A 244 32.02 27.20 4.87
CA VAL A 244 32.35 25.81 4.60
C VAL A 244 32.71 25.11 5.90
N TYR A 245 32.28 23.86 6.05
CA TYR A 245 32.35 23.06 7.26
C TYR A 245 32.90 21.66 6.97
N VAL A 246 33.20 20.94 8.05
CA VAL A 246 33.57 19.52 8.02
C VAL A 246 32.69 18.74 8.97
N TYR A 247 32.08 17.66 8.47
CA TYR A 247 31.14 16.80 9.20
C TYR A 247 31.64 15.35 9.27
N ASP A 248 31.28 14.67 10.36
CA ASP A 248 31.34 13.21 10.56
C ASP A 248 29.90 12.73 10.80
N GLY A 249 29.27 12.16 9.77
CA GLY A 249 27.83 11.89 9.77
C GLY A 249 26.99 13.15 10.03
N ALA A 250 26.14 13.12 11.06
CA ALA A 250 25.37 14.27 11.51
C ALA A 250 26.21 15.29 12.32
N THR A 251 27.40 14.92 12.82
CA THR A 251 28.16 15.79 13.75
C THR A 251 29.01 16.80 12.99
N ARG A 252 28.80 18.10 13.25
CA ARG A 252 29.74 19.15 12.81
C ARG A 252 31.01 19.06 13.66
N LEU A 253 32.17 18.97 13.03
CA LEU A 253 33.44 18.81 13.74
C LEU A 253 34.09 20.14 14.13
N VAL A 254 33.80 21.21 13.39
CA VAL A 254 34.45 22.53 13.53
C VAL A 254 33.51 23.66 13.13
N SER A 255 33.79 24.86 13.67
CA SER A 255 33.21 26.12 13.21
C SER A 255 33.40 26.35 11.70
N GLY A 256 32.45 27.05 11.09
CA GLY A 256 32.47 27.42 9.68
C GLY A 256 33.68 28.27 9.30
N LYS A 257 34.12 28.14 8.04
CA LYS A 257 35.19 28.97 7.47
C LYS A 257 34.81 29.53 6.11
N SER A 258 35.03 30.83 5.94
CA SER A 258 35.02 31.50 4.65
C SER A 258 36.23 31.09 3.79
N LEU A 259 36.05 31.06 2.47
CA LEU A 259 37.14 30.80 1.52
C LEU A 259 38.01 32.05 1.31
N SER A 260 39.33 31.85 1.26
CA SER A 260 40.29 32.92 0.92
C SER A 260 40.01 33.51 -0.47
N THR A 261 39.84 34.82 -0.58
CA THR A 261 39.58 35.49 -1.87
C THR A 261 40.77 35.45 -2.84
N SER A 262 42.00 35.28 -2.32
CA SER A 262 43.21 35.21 -3.14
C SER A 262 43.55 33.79 -3.62
N SER A 263 43.23 32.76 -2.83
CA SER A 263 43.61 31.37 -3.11
C SER A 263 42.45 30.40 -3.30
N GLY A 264 41.25 30.76 -2.85
CA GLY A 264 40.06 29.89 -2.83
C GLY A 264 40.13 28.77 -1.78
N GLU A 265 41.06 28.85 -0.82
CA GLU A 265 41.33 27.78 0.16
C GLU A 265 40.72 28.06 1.54
N ALA A 266 40.38 26.98 2.25
CA ALA A 266 40.04 26.96 3.67
C ALA A 266 40.73 25.79 4.38
N THR A 267 41.38 26.04 5.52
CA THR A 267 42.07 25.03 6.33
C THR A 267 41.39 24.86 7.68
N PHE A 268 40.97 23.63 8.00
CA PHE A 268 40.27 23.24 9.22
C PHE A 268 41.20 22.54 10.21
N LEU A 269 40.96 22.73 11.51
CA LEU A 269 41.63 22.05 12.63
C LEU A 269 40.66 21.01 13.21
N LEU A 270 40.87 19.71 12.97
CA LEU A 270 39.85 18.69 13.23
C LEU A 270 40.09 17.85 14.48
N ASN A 271 41.34 17.47 14.74
CA ASN A 271 41.72 16.52 15.81
C ASN A 271 40.89 15.21 15.82
N VAL A 272 40.63 14.65 14.63
CA VAL A 272 39.77 13.46 14.46
C VAL A 272 40.60 12.18 14.54
N ALA A 273 40.34 11.35 15.54
CA ALA A 273 40.92 10.02 15.62
C ALA A 273 40.32 9.11 14.55
N VAL A 274 41.19 8.39 13.83
CA VAL A 274 40.85 7.39 12.83
C VAL A 274 41.52 6.08 13.21
N ASN A 275 40.73 5.02 13.26
CA ASN A 275 41.20 3.65 13.45
C ASN A 275 40.43 2.75 12.48
N GLY A 276 41.06 2.42 11.35
CA GLY A 276 40.38 1.81 10.21
C GLY A 276 40.03 2.86 9.16
N THR A 277 38.75 3.14 8.96
CA THR A 277 38.29 4.14 7.98
C THR A 277 37.28 5.08 8.60
N LYS A 278 37.30 6.35 8.19
CA LYS A 278 36.31 7.36 8.58
C LYS A 278 36.01 8.28 7.40
N ASP A 279 34.72 8.45 7.09
CA ASP A 279 34.27 9.33 6.01
C ASP A 279 33.97 10.72 6.56
N LEU A 280 34.59 11.73 5.99
CA LEU A 280 34.44 13.13 6.36
C LEU A 280 33.82 13.89 5.19
N SER A 281 32.82 14.71 5.50
CA SER A 281 32.05 15.46 4.50
C SER A 281 32.39 16.94 4.57
N VAL A 282 32.72 17.52 3.42
CA VAL A 282 32.87 18.97 3.22
C VAL A 282 31.51 19.51 2.82
N VAL A 283 30.92 20.28 3.72
CA VAL A 283 29.57 20.84 3.58
C VAL A 283 29.69 22.35 3.45
N ALA A 284 28.90 22.98 2.58
CA ALA A 284 28.93 24.41 2.36
C ALA A 284 27.52 25.01 2.40
N ASP A 285 27.43 26.23 2.92
CA ASP A 285 26.25 27.06 2.78
C ASP A 285 26.40 27.93 1.53
N MET A 286 25.37 27.96 0.70
CA MET A 286 25.36 28.73 -0.54
C MET A 286 24.94 30.17 -0.27
N SER A 287 25.65 31.12 -0.87
CA SER A 287 25.27 32.53 -0.86
C SER A 287 24.42 32.84 -2.11
N THR A 288 24.27 34.13 -2.45
CA THR A 288 23.67 34.56 -3.71
C THR A 288 24.72 34.56 -4.82
N GLY A 289 24.84 33.42 -5.53
CA GLY A 289 25.77 33.25 -6.65
C GLY A 289 25.16 33.65 -7.99
N GLY A 290 26.03 33.83 -9.00
CA GLY A 290 25.60 34.03 -10.38
C GLY A 290 25.00 32.75 -10.96
N ALA A 291 23.81 32.83 -11.56
CA ALA A 291 23.21 31.68 -12.24
C ALA A 291 24.14 31.17 -13.36
N GLY A 292 24.42 29.86 -13.36
CA GLY A 292 25.38 29.24 -14.27
C GLY A 292 26.82 29.19 -13.78
N ASN A 293 27.13 29.78 -12.61
CA ASN A 293 28.42 29.53 -11.95
C ASN A 293 28.58 28.05 -11.66
N VAL A 294 29.75 27.48 -11.95
CA VAL A 294 30.07 26.07 -11.66
C VAL A 294 31.19 26.02 -10.65
N ASN A 295 30.96 25.33 -9.54
CA ASN A 295 31.87 25.17 -8.41
C ASN A 295 32.12 23.71 -8.08
N TYR A 296 33.31 23.37 -7.61
CA TYR A 296 33.59 22.09 -6.96
C TYR A 296 34.71 22.27 -5.93
N PHE A 297 34.79 21.38 -4.94
CA PHE A 297 35.86 21.40 -3.95
C PHE A 297 36.92 20.36 -4.26
N SER A 298 38.18 20.73 -4.02
CA SER A 298 39.33 19.86 -4.04
C SER A 298 39.96 19.81 -2.66
N LEU A 299 40.13 18.62 -2.07
CA LEU A 299 40.94 18.45 -0.88
C LEU A 299 42.42 18.52 -1.28
N THR A 300 43.13 19.58 -0.89
CA THR A 300 44.50 19.85 -1.33
C THR A 300 45.57 19.52 -0.29
N GLY A 301 45.20 19.35 0.98
CA GLY A 301 46.15 19.04 2.05
C GLY A 301 45.50 18.38 3.26
N VAL A 302 46.18 17.40 3.84
CA VAL A 302 45.81 16.79 5.13
C VAL A 302 47.08 16.58 5.94
N THR A 303 47.03 16.88 7.24
CA THR A 303 48.15 16.61 8.16
C THR A 303 47.70 15.77 9.34
N ALA A 304 48.52 14.79 9.74
CA ALA A 304 48.32 14.04 10.98
C ALA A 304 48.77 14.84 12.21
N ALA A 305 48.34 14.43 13.41
CA ALA A 305 48.90 14.92 14.66
C ALA A 305 50.43 14.71 14.68
N GLY A 306 51.18 15.76 15.02
CA GLY A 306 52.64 15.80 14.86
C GLY A 306 53.14 16.46 13.57
N GLY A 307 52.25 16.88 12.66
CA GLY A 307 52.57 17.74 11.52
C GLY A 307 52.96 17.03 10.22
N SER A 308 53.00 15.69 10.21
CA SER A 308 53.28 14.91 8.99
C SER A 308 52.16 15.04 7.96
N THR A 309 52.50 15.20 6.69
CA THR A 309 51.54 15.21 5.58
C THR A 309 50.95 13.83 5.33
N VAL A 310 49.64 13.76 5.14
CA VAL A 310 48.88 12.55 4.82
C VAL A 310 48.77 12.42 3.29
N GLY A 311 49.13 11.24 2.75
CA GLY A 311 49.12 10.99 1.31
C GLY A 311 47.71 10.80 0.74
N GLY A 312 47.55 11.05 -0.56
CA GLY A 312 46.29 10.83 -1.30
C GLY A 312 45.61 12.09 -1.84
N VAL A 313 46.13 13.28 -1.53
CA VAL A 313 45.68 14.57 -2.09
C VAL A 313 46.46 14.93 -3.37
N PRO A 314 45.86 15.67 -4.35
CA PRO A 314 44.52 16.26 -4.30
C PRO A 314 43.38 15.30 -4.63
N ILE A 315 42.23 15.48 -3.98
CA ILE A 315 40.98 14.73 -4.25
C ILE A 315 39.91 15.73 -4.70
N ASN A 316 39.36 15.55 -5.89
CA ASN A 316 38.35 16.46 -6.44
C ASN A 316 36.94 15.89 -6.27
N GLY A 317 36.01 16.73 -5.84
CA GLY A 317 34.58 16.46 -5.91
C GLY A 317 34.00 16.72 -7.31
N ASN A 318 32.69 16.53 -7.42
CA ASN A 318 31.95 16.74 -8.67
C ASN A 318 31.57 18.21 -8.86
N ASN A 319 31.14 18.57 -10.08
CA ASN A 319 30.72 19.93 -10.42
C ASN A 319 29.30 20.24 -9.92
N PHE A 320 29.14 21.39 -9.27
CA PHE A 320 27.86 21.94 -8.81
C PHE A 320 27.58 23.25 -9.54
N ALA A 321 26.46 23.30 -10.26
CA ALA A 321 26.02 24.50 -10.95
C ALA A 321 25.07 25.31 -10.06
N ILE A 322 25.20 26.63 -10.02
CA ILE A 322 24.27 27.49 -9.28
C ILE A 322 23.08 27.85 -10.15
N SER A 323 21.88 27.64 -9.61
CA SER A 323 20.61 27.99 -10.24
C SER A 323 20.27 29.48 -10.03
N GLY A 324 19.32 30.00 -10.83
CA GLY A 324 18.74 31.33 -10.57
C GLY A 324 17.65 31.36 -9.49
N ALA A 325 17.14 30.19 -9.08
CA ALA A 325 16.12 30.07 -8.03
C ALA A 325 16.75 30.00 -6.64
N SER A 326 16.00 30.40 -5.62
CA SER A 326 16.40 30.29 -4.19
C SER A 326 15.69 29.12 -3.52
N SER A 327 16.35 28.44 -2.58
CA SER A 327 15.66 27.47 -1.73
C SER A 327 14.59 28.15 -0.91
N GLY A 328 13.63 27.36 -0.43
CA GLY A 328 12.67 27.84 0.55
C GLY A 328 13.29 28.14 1.90
N GLY A 329 12.52 28.76 2.80
CA GLY A 329 12.99 29.21 4.12
C GLY A 329 12.28 28.53 5.29
N VAL A 330 13.03 28.22 6.34
CA VAL A 330 12.53 27.81 7.66
C VAL A 330 12.92 28.88 8.69
N THR A 331 11.96 29.29 9.51
CA THR A 331 12.21 30.22 10.63
C THR A 331 12.21 29.46 11.95
N VAL A 332 13.21 29.75 12.79
CA VAL A 332 13.33 29.29 14.17
C VAL A 332 12.84 30.40 15.10
N THR A 333 11.98 30.05 16.05
CA THR A 333 11.55 30.96 17.13
C THR A 333 11.61 30.21 18.45
N ARG A 334 12.01 30.89 19.52
CA ARG A 334 12.01 30.29 20.86
C ARG A 334 10.58 30.04 21.33
N SER A 335 10.34 28.96 22.08
CA SER A 335 9.01 28.61 22.58
C SER A 335 9.07 28.22 24.06
N GLY A 336 7.92 28.34 24.74
CA GLY A 336 7.73 27.82 26.08
C GLY A 336 8.35 28.64 27.23
N SER A 337 8.04 28.21 28.44
CA SER A 337 8.68 28.63 29.69
C SER A 337 9.25 27.40 30.36
N LEU A 338 10.58 27.34 30.50
CA LEU A 338 11.25 26.19 31.09
C LEU A 338 11.47 26.42 32.59
N PHE A 339 11.50 25.33 33.34
CA PHE A 339 11.82 25.33 34.77
C PHE A 339 13.24 24.79 34.98
N ASN A 340 13.92 25.35 35.98
CA ASN A 340 15.23 24.89 36.43
C ASN A 340 15.15 23.43 36.89
N PRO A 341 15.92 22.51 36.28
CA PRO A 341 15.86 21.10 36.64
C PRO A 341 16.62 20.82 37.93
N THR A 342 16.23 19.76 38.63
CA THR A 342 16.89 19.32 39.87
C THR A 342 18.04 18.36 39.53
N VAL A 343 19.13 18.40 40.29
CA VAL A 343 20.23 17.44 40.14
C VAL A 343 19.71 16.02 40.30
N GLY A 344 20.02 15.13 39.35
CA GLY A 344 19.57 13.74 39.32
C GLY A 344 18.26 13.53 38.54
N GLN A 345 17.62 14.60 38.07
CA GLN A 345 16.36 14.52 37.33
C GLN A 345 16.52 13.78 35.99
N LYS A 346 15.64 12.81 35.77
CA LYS A 346 15.51 12.07 34.52
C LYS A 346 14.50 12.77 33.60
N GLY A 347 14.82 12.84 32.30
CA GLY A 347 13.94 13.46 31.30
C GLY A 347 13.56 14.92 31.61
N ALA A 348 14.50 15.73 32.11
CA ALA A 348 14.31 17.18 32.28
C ALA A 348 14.14 17.87 30.92
N LEU A 349 13.23 18.86 30.82
CA LEU A 349 13.11 19.70 29.63
C LEU A 349 14.24 20.74 29.59
N LEU A 350 15.12 20.63 28.61
CA LEU A 350 16.35 21.42 28.49
C LEU A 350 16.28 22.55 27.45
N SER A 351 15.43 22.42 26.43
CA SER A 351 15.17 23.49 25.45
C SER A 351 13.82 23.27 24.76
N GLU A 352 13.16 24.35 24.33
CA GLU A 352 11.97 24.28 23.48
C GLU A 352 12.03 25.38 22.39
N PHE A 353 11.78 24.99 21.13
CA PHE A 353 11.80 25.90 20.00
C PHE A 353 10.79 25.46 18.92
N LYS A 354 10.36 26.41 18.09
CA LYS A 354 9.41 26.19 17.00
C LYS A 354 10.09 26.41 15.65
N LEU A 355 9.89 25.48 14.73
CA LEU A 355 10.28 25.61 13.33
C LEU A 355 9.05 25.89 12.47
N THR A 356 9.13 26.89 11.59
CA THR A 356 8.04 27.27 10.66
C THR A 356 8.54 27.18 9.22
N ALA A 357 7.86 26.39 8.39
CA ALA A 357 8.19 26.23 6.97
C ALA A 357 7.47 27.29 6.14
N ASN A 358 8.19 28.29 5.62
CA ASN A 358 7.57 29.51 5.09
C ASN A 358 7.09 29.38 3.64
N THR A 359 7.98 28.92 2.76
CA THR A 359 7.81 29.04 1.30
C THR A 359 7.55 27.72 0.59
N GLU A 360 7.98 26.61 1.18
CA GLU A 360 7.72 25.23 0.75
C GLU A 360 7.59 24.32 1.98
N ALA A 361 7.17 23.07 1.78
CA ALA A 361 7.16 22.08 2.85
C ALA A 361 8.61 21.66 3.18
N ALA A 362 8.87 21.38 4.45
CA ALA A 362 10.21 21.14 4.98
C ALA A 362 10.29 19.76 5.64
N SER A 363 11.24 18.93 5.21
CA SER A 363 11.62 17.69 5.88
C SER A 363 12.86 17.94 6.74
N VAL A 364 12.67 18.08 8.06
CA VAL A 364 13.76 18.33 9.03
C VAL A 364 14.54 17.03 9.25
N LYS A 365 15.82 17.02 8.88
CA LYS A 365 16.70 15.84 8.91
C LYS A 365 17.65 15.83 10.10
N ARG A 366 18.13 16.99 10.52
CA ARG A 366 19.17 17.12 11.54
C ARG A 366 19.03 18.40 12.33
N LEU A 367 19.32 18.32 13.63
CA LEU A 367 19.40 19.44 14.55
C LEU A 367 20.65 19.29 15.45
N THR A 368 21.44 20.36 15.58
CA THR A 368 22.60 20.40 16.48
C THR A 368 22.55 21.66 17.34
N MET A 369 22.59 21.53 18.65
CA MET A 369 22.62 22.67 19.58
C MET A 369 23.91 22.65 20.39
N ILE A 370 24.49 23.80 20.69
CA ILE A 370 25.63 23.91 21.60
C ILE A 370 25.14 24.19 23.02
N ASN A 371 25.74 23.51 24.00
CA ASN A 371 25.61 23.82 25.43
C ASN A 371 26.75 24.73 25.87
N ASP A 372 26.44 25.99 26.18
CA ASP A 372 27.38 26.94 26.81
C ASP A 372 27.08 27.09 28.31
N GLY A 373 26.50 26.06 28.91
CA GLY A 373 26.36 25.91 30.35
C GLY A 373 27.61 25.36 31.04
N THR A 374 27.59 25.39 32.37
CA THR A 374 28.73 24.90 33.19
C THR A 374 28.59 23.45 33.61
N VAL A 375 27.44 22.79 33.38
CA VAL A 375 27.29 21.35 33.59
C VAL A 375 28.23 20.61 32.64
N LYS A 376 28.97 19.64 33.16
CA LYS A 376 29.83 18.80 32.32
C LYS A 376 29.01 18.07 31.29
N TYR A 377 29.48 18.02 30.05
CA TYR A 377 28.75 17.39 28.95
C TYR A 377 28.47 15.90 29.18
N SER A 378 29.34 15.19 29.88
CA SER A 378 29.14 13.79 30.29
C SER A 378 27.97 13.59 31.25
N ASP A 379 27.54 14.66 31.94
CA ASP A 379 26.51 14.61 32.96
C ASP A 379 25.13 14.98 32.38
N ILE A 380 25.06 15.25 31.07
CA ILE A 380 23.83 15.38 30.28
C ILE A 380 23.74 14.15 29.38
N THR A 381 22.84 13.24 29.72
CA THR A 381 22.70 11.94 29.04
C THR A 381 21.27 11.71 28.57
N ASN A 382 21.02 10.63 27.81
CA ASN A 382 19.69 10.26 27.33
C ASN A 382 18.92 11.41 26.67
N LEU A 383 19.63 12.21 25.86
CA LEU A 383 18.99 13.31 25.15
C LEU A 383 17.90 12.76 24.23
N LYS A 384 16.75 13.42 24.22
CA LYS A 384 15.60 13.09 23.39
C LYS A 384 15.00 14.35 22.81
N LEU A 385 14.78 14.36 21.51
CA LEU A 385 14.01 15.39 20.84
C LEU A 385 12.58 14.88 20.68
N LYS A 386 11.59 15.65 21.13
CA LYS A 386 10.18 15.32 20.96
C LYS A 386 9.43 16.43 20.25
N THR A 387 8.38 16.07 19.53
CA THR A 387 7.40 17.05 19.04
C THR A 387 6.19 17.12 19.98
N ASN A 388 5.74 18.33 20.32
CA ASN A 388 4.59 18.53 21.21
C ASN A 388 3.27 18.09 20.55
N VAL A 389 3.25 17.88 19.23
CA VAL A 389 2.10 17.41 18.45
C VAL A 389 2.56 16.20 17.62
N GLY A 390 2.05 15.00 17.91
CA GLY A 390 2.31 13.79 17.12
C GLY A 390 3.28 12.76 17.71
N SER A 391 3.68 12.88 18.98
CA SER A 391 4.41 11.86 19.76
C SER A 391 5.70 11.30 19.12
N SER A 392 6.29 12.01 18.14
CA SER A 392 7.56 11.59 17.54
C SER A 392 8.71 11.89 18.49
N GLU A 393 9.60 10.93 18.67
CA GLU A 393 10.76 10.99 19.57
C GLU A 393 12.01 10.52 18.83
N TRP A 394 13.10 11.29 18.93
CA TRP A 394 14.42 10.92 18.40
C TRP A 394 15.46 10.97 19.50
N SER A 395 16.34 9.99 19.52
CA SER A 395 17.49 9.97 20.43
C SER A 395 18.53 11.00 19.99
N GLY A 396 19.11 11.69 20.97
CA GLY A 396 20.21 12.62 20.79
C GLY A 396 21.45 12.18 21.54
N THR A 397 22.57 12.82 21.23
CA THR A 397 23.85 12.58 21.90
C THR A 397 24.50 13.90 22.31
N MET A 398 25.05 13.95 23.53
CA MET A 398 25.87 15.06 23.97
C MET A 398 27.33 14.72 23.67
N THR A 399 27.96 15.51 22.81
CA THR A 399 29.36 15.32 22.42
C THR A 399 30.31 15.88 23.48
N SER A 400 31.58 15.45 23.46
CA SER A 400 32.63 16.00 24.32
C SER A 400 32.98 17.47 24.02
N GLY A 401 32.51 18.00 22.87
CA GLY A 401 32.61 19.41 22.51
C GLY A 401 31.43 20.25 22.98
N GLY A 402 30.43 19.66 23.65
CA GLY A 402 29.25 20.37 24.16
C GLY A 402 28.08 20.46 23.18
N TYR A 403 28.12 19.74 22.06
CA TYR A 403 27.02 19.73 21.11
C TYR A 403 26.01 18.62 21.42
N ALA A 404 24.74 18.99 21.55
CA ALA A 404 23.58 18.10 21.51
C ALA A 404 23.18 17.84 20.05
N VAL A 405 23.43 16.64 19.54
CA VAL A 405 23.22 16.26 18.14
C VAL A 405 22.04 15.31 18.02
N PHE A 406 21.11 15.62 17.10
CA PHE A 406 19.94 14.80 16.78
C PHE A 406 19.93 14.48 15.28
N ASP A 407 19.89 13.20 14.94
CA ASP A 407 19.69 12.67 13.59
C ASP A 407 18.27 12.10 13.49
N LEU A 408 17.45 12.69 12.60
CA LEU A 408 16.05 12.34 12.45
C LEU A 408 15.83 11.29 11.34
N GLY A 409 16.90 10.81 10.69
CA GLY A 409 16.84 9.78 9.65
C GLY A 409 15.96 10.19 8.46
N SER A 410 14.79 9.53 8.31
CA SER A 410 13.80 9.90 7.30
C SER A 410 13.22 11.31 7.48
N GLY A 411 13.42 11.92 8.65
CA GLY A 411 13.09 13.31 8.95
C GLY A 411 11.67 13.53 9.48
N TYR A 412 11.40 14.76 9.90
CA TYR A 412 10.06 15.21 10.32
C TYR A 412 9.51 16.24 9.33
N ASN A 413 8.32 16.00 8.80
CA ASN A 413 7.74 16.82 7.74
C ASN A 413 6.85 17.93 8.32
N ILE A 414 7.14 19.16 7.93
CA ILE A 414 6.33 20.35 8.22
C ILE A 414 5.73 20.82 6.91
N ALA A 415 4.40 20.81 6.80
CA ALA A 415 3.70 21.28 5.61
C ALA A 415 4.03 22.76 5.32
N LYS A 416 3.93 23.17 4.05
CA LYS A 416 4.11 24.57 3.64
C LYS A 416 3.16 25.50 4.42
N GLY A 417 3.71 26.52 5.07
CA GLY A 417 2.98 27.44 5.95
C GLY A 417 2.67 26.87 7.34
N GLY A 418 3.05 25.60 7.58
CA GLY A 418 2.91 24.92 8.86
C GLY A 418 4.08 25.21 9.81
N ASN A 419 3.92 24.77 11.05
CA ASN A 419 4.94 24.86 12.08
C ASN A 419 4.90 23.63 13.00
N ALA A 420 6.00 23.35 13.67
CA ALA A 420 6.10 22.31 14.69
C ALA A 420 6.99 22.80 15.84
N ILE A 421 6.59 22.43 17.07
CA ILE A 421 7.35 22.72 18.30
C ILE A 421 8.16 21.48 18.67
N PHE A 422 9.45 21.69 18.84
CA PHE A 422 10.44 20.70 19.25
C PHE A 422 10.91 20.98 20.66
N SER A 423 10.98 19.93 21.46
CA SER A 423 11.33 19.95 22.88
C SER A 423 12.50 18.99 23.11
N VAL A 424 13.59 19.50 23.67
CA VAL A 424 14.78 18.73 24.01
C VAL A 424 14.70 18.29 25.47
N TYR A 425 14.69 17.00 25.71
CA TYR A 425 14.72 16.38 27.02
C TYR A 425 16.07 15.72 27.27
N GLY A 426 16.48 15.58 28.53
CA GLY A 426 17.67 14.81 28.90
C GLY A 426 17.75 14.53 30.40
N ASP A 427 18.59 13.58 30.77
CA ASP A 427 18.93 13.27 32.15
C ASP A 427 20.08 14.15 32.61
N VAL A 428 19.99 14.71 33.83
CA VAL A 428 20.98 15.66 34.36
C VAL A 428 21.57 15.19 35.69
N ALA A 429 22.89 15.00 35.77
CA ALA A 429 23.60 14.47 36.95
C ALA A 429 24.65 15.43 37.54
N GLY A 430 24.70 16.68 37.08
CA GLY A 430 25.69 17.70 37.47
C GLY A 430 25.59 18.18 38.92
N LYS A 431 26.12 19.37 39.23
CA LYS A 431 26.11 19.93 40.59
C LYS A 431 25.14 21.09 40.71
N LYS A 432 24.77 21.38 41.96
CA LYS A 432 24.02 22.59 42.32
C LYS A 432 24.67 23.85 41.70
N ASP A 433 23.84 24.75 41.21
CA ASP A 433 24.18 26.04 40.60
C ASP A 433 24.94 25.94 39.27
N GLU A 434 25.19 24.74 38.74
CA GLU A 434 25.68 24.58 37.37
C GLU A 434 24.55 24.86 36.36
N THR A 435 24.91 25.36 35.18
CA THR A 435 23.94 25.80 34.16
C THR A 435 23.89 24.89 32.94
N ILE A 436 22.74 24.86 32.25
CA ILE A 436 22.52 24.21 30.96
C ILE A 436 21.88 25.24 30.03
N ASN A 437 22.58 25.56 28.94
CA ASN A 437 22.16 26.65 28.06
C ASN A 437 22.31 26.23 26.59
N LEU A 438 21.21 25.79 25.97
CA LEU A 438 21.20 25.25 24.60
C LEU A 438 20.74 26.28 23.56
N PHE A 439 21.51 26.46 22.49
CA PHE A 439 21.16 27.29 21.33
C PHE A 439 21.83 26.79 20.03
N PHE A 440 21.45 27.32 18.87
CA PHE A 440 22.05 26.98 17.57
C PHE A 440 23.19 27.94 17.26
N GLU A 441 24.36 27.46 16.85
CA GLU A 441 25.51 28.35 16.61
C GLU A 441 25.53 28.87 15.15
N TYR A 442 25.04 28.07 14.22
CA TYR A 442 24.99 28.41 12.78
C TYR A 442 23.68 27.95 12.14
N SER A 443 23.28 28.58 11.03
CA SER A 443 22.12 28.14 10.23
C SER A 443 22.18 26.66 9.82
N THR A 444 23.38 26.13 9.52
CA THR A 444 23.60 24.73 9.11
C THR A 444 23.42 23.69 10.24
N ASP A 445 23.29 24.17 11.48
CA ASP A 445 22.93 23.30 12.61
C ASP A 445 21.53 22.71 12.45
N ILE A 446 20.71 23.33 11.62
CA ILE A 446 19.41 22.81 11.20
C ILE A 446 19.51 22.44 9.72
N LEU A 447 19.29 21.16 9.41
CA LEU A 447 19.11 20.72 8.03
C LEU A 447 17.63 20.40 7.79
N ALA A 448 16.98 21.23 6.98
CA ALA A 448 15.64 20.95 6.48
C ALA A 448 15.68 20.90 4.95
N ILE A 449 15.20 19.81 4.37
CA ILE A 449 15.16 19.63 2.92
C ILE A 449 13.79 20.07 2.40
N GLY A 450 13.79 20.95 1.41
CA GLY A 450 12.58 21.44 0.77
C GLY A 450 12.01 20.45 -0.24
N ASP A 451 10.70 20.20 -0.20
CA ASP A 451 10.04 19.26 -1.11
C ASP A 451 10.04 19.72 -2.57
N GLN A 452 10.19 21.03 -2.85
CA GLN A 452 10.11 21.56 -4.21
C GLN A 452 11.41 21.37 -5.00
N TYR A 453 12.56 21.55 -4.35
CA TYR A 453 13.87 21.52 -5.01
C TYR A 453 14.78 20.38 -4.54
N GLY A 454 14.41 19.68 -3.45
CA GLY A 454 15.26 18.64 -2.86
C GLY A 454 16.56 19.17 -2.27
N GLN A 455 16.65 20.48 -2.01
CA GLN A 455 17.83 21.16 -1.49
C GLN A 455 17.59 21.61 -0.04
N GLY A 456 18.68 21.86 0.69
CA GLY A 456 18.61 22.49 2.01
C GLY A 456 17.91 23.85 1.93
N MET A 457 16.96 24.07 2.84
CA MET A 457 16.21 25.31 2.98
C MET A 457 16.99 26.34 3.78
N ALA A 458 16.90 27.62 3.42
CA ALA A 458 17.51 28.71 4.15
C ALA A 458 16.94 28.79 5.58
N ILE A 459 17.83 28.82 6.59
CA ILE A 459 17.43 28.90 8.00
C ILE A 459 17.56 30.35 8.48
N THR A 460 16.45 30.89 8.96
CA THR A 460 16.41 32.18 9.68
C THR A 460 16.22 31.90 11.16
N ASN A 461 17.26 32.14 11.97
CA ASN A 461 17.21 32.07 13.42
C ASN A 461 17.71 33.42 13.95
N SER A 462 16.94 34.06 14.82
CA SER A 462 17.29 35.34 15.46
C SER A 462 16.84 35.40 16.92
N GLU A 463 16.42 34.26 17.47
CA GLU A 463 15.85 34.15 18.82
C GLU A 463 16.46 32.98 19.61
N LEU A 464 17.39 32.23 18.99
CA LEU A 464 18.07 31.09 19.61
C LEU A 464 19.40 30.82 18.89
N ASP A 465 20.11 31.87 18.51
CA ASP A 465 21.34 31.86 17.70
C ASP A 465 22.57 32.45 18.40
N GLU A 466 22.40 33.16 19.51
CA GLU A 466 23.48 33.74 20.29
C GLU A 466 23.35 33.46 21.79
N THR A 467 24.43 33.72 22.54
CA THR A 467 24.48 33.47 23.99
C THR A 467 23.48 34.30 24.79
N THR A 468 22.99 35.41 24.25
CA THR A 468 21.99 36.28 24.89
C THR A 468 20.54 35.82 24.70
N ASP A 469 20.29 34.95 23.70
CA ASP A 469 18.94 34.56 23.29
C ASP A 469 18.55 33.14 23.76
N ARG A 470 19.48 32.47 24.45
CA ARG A 470 19.28 31.14 25.06
C ARG A 470 18.40 31.22 26.32
N THR A 471 17.85 30.07 26.72
CA THR A 471 17.24 29.93 28.06
C THR A 471 18.29 29.41 29.03
N ASP A 472 18.56 30.17 30.11
CA ASP A 472 19.48 29.73 31.16
C ASP A 472 18.75 28.83 32.16
N LEU A 473 19.12 27.55 32.21
CA LEU A 473 18.64 26.62 33.23
C LEU A 473 19.73 26.45 34.29
N THR A 474 19.38 26.59 35.55
CA THR A 474 20.30 26.40 36.69
C THR A 474 19.90 25.16 37.49
N LEU A 475 20.82 24.22 37.68
CA LEU A 475 20.57 23.00 38.44
C LEU A 475 20.27 23.31 39.92
N GLN A 476 19.13 22.83 40.40
CA GLN A 476 18.72 22.95 41.80
C GLN A 476 19.22 21.75 42.63
N GLY A 477 19.62 21.98 43.88
CA GLY A 477 20.03 20.89 44.77
C GLY A 477 20.50 21.34 46.17
N GLY A 478 20.67 20.35 47.05
CA GLY A 478 21.19 20.46 48.41
C GLY A 478 22.51 19.70 48.61
N ALA A 479 22.94 19.52 49.86
CA ALA A 479 23.96 18.52 50.19
C ALA A 479 23.47 17.10 49.89
N LEU A 480 22.19 16.82 50.15
CA LEU A 480 21.45 15.70 49.57
C LEU A 480 20.35 16.26 48.65
N THR A 481 20.21 15.66 47.48
CA THR A 481 19.14 15.97 46.53
C THR A 481 18.37 14.69 46.20
N LEU A 482 17.05 14.73 46.31
CA LEU A 482 16.13 13.64 46.00
C LEU A 482 15.26 14.03 44.81
N VAL A 483 15.03 13.10 43.88
CA VAL A 483 14.18 13.35 42.71
C VAL A 483 13.30 12.16 42.42
N PHE A 484 11.99 12.39 42.28
CA PHE A 484 11.06 11.42 41.74
C PHE A 484 11.29 11.20 40.24
N ASN A 485 11.42 9.94 39.82
CA ASN A 485 11.68 9.54 38.44
C ASN A 485 10.62 8.56 37.87
N GLY A 486 9.52 8.30 38.59
CA GLY A 486 8.42 7.44 38.13
C GLY A 486 8.08 6.29 39.09
N PRO A 487 7.35 5.27 38.64
CA PRO A 487 6.63 5.22 37.37
C PRO A 487 5.50 6.25 37.31
N SER A 488 4.94 6.50 36.13
CA SER A 488 3.65 7.19 36.03
C SER A 488 2.53 6.32 36.59
N ALA A 489 1.36 6.91 36.84
CA ALA A 489 0.19 6.15 37.28
C ALA A 489 -0.09 5.00 36.30
N THR A 490 -0.36 3.81 36.85
CA THR A 490 -0.51 2.58 36.07
C THR A 490 -1.53 1.65 36.73
N THR A 491 -1.99 0.67 35.96
CA THR A 491 -2.78 -0.45 36.46
C THR A 491 -1.90 -1.70 36.52
N VAL A 492 -2.03 -2.50 37.57
CA VAL A 492 -1.28 -3.75 37.76
C VAL A 492 -2.22 -4.87 38.20
N GLY A 493 -1.76 -6.12 38.05
CA GLY A 493 -2.45 -7.32 38.51
C GLY A 493 -2.67 -7.32 40.02
N THR A 494 -3.76 -7.96 40.47
CA THR A 494 -3.97 -8.29 41.90
C THR A 494 -3.10 -9.45 42.39
N GLN A 495 -2.42 -10.15 41.47
CA GLN A 495 -1.40 -11.16 41.75
C GLN A 495 -0.23 -10.85 40.82
N ALA A 496 0.71 -10.03 41.26
CA ALA A 496 1.81 -9.51 40.44
C ALA A 496 3.10 -9.41 41.26
N THR A 497 4.22 -9.80 40.66
CA THR A 497 5.53 -9.80 41.33
C THR A 497 6.42 -8.66 40.88
N ASP A 498 7.34 -8.23 41.75
CA ASP A 498 8.33 -7.18 41.54
C ASP A 498 7.74 -5.88 40.93
N VAL A 499 6.50 -5.54 41.31
CA VAL A 499 5.83 -4.34 40.81
C VAL A 499 6.61 -3.12 41.27
N THR A 500 7.06 -2.30 40.31
CA THR A 500 7.78 -1.07 40.65
C THR A 500 6.79 -0.02 41.16
N LEU A 501 6.93 0.36 42.43
CA LEU A 501 6.04 1.30 43.11
C LEU A 501 6.56 2.74 43.09
N LEU A 502 7.89 2.89 43.11
CA LEU A 502 8.56 4.19 43.14
C LEU A 502 9.95 4.08 42.51
N ARG A 503 10.36 5.07 41.73
CA ARG A 503 11.73 5.31 41.27
C ARG A 503 12.15 6.68 41.72
N TYR A 504 13.33 6.77 42.33
CA TYR A 504 13.89 8.03 42.78
C TYR A 504 15.41 8.04 42.65
N ALA A 505 15.99 9.23 42.52
CA ALA A 505 17.44 9.41 42.55
C ALA A 505 17.87 10.08 43.86
N MET A 506 19.02 9.66 44.39
CA MET A 506 19.70 10.34 45.50
C MET A 506 21.05 10.87 45.03
N THR A 507 21.23 12.18 45.01
CA THR A 507 22.50 12.81 44.65
C THR A 507 23.11 13.57 45.82
N ALA A 508 24.38 13.30 46.12
CA ALA A 508 25.07 13.95 47.24
C ALA A 508 26.14 14.94 46.76
N ALA A 509 26.14 16.17 47.29
CA ALA A 509 27.19 17.16 47.02
C ALA A 509 28.39 17.04 47.99
N ALA A 510 28.22 16.28 49.07
CA ALA A 510 29.25 15.92 50.03
C ALA A 510 29.18 14.41 50.33
N ASN A 511 30.20 13.82 50.94
CA ASN A 511 30.11 12.42 51.37
C ASN A 511 29.10 12.30 52.52
N ILE A 512 28.03 11.53 52.34
CA ILE A 512 26.95 11.34 53.30
C ILE A 512 26.85 9.85 53.63
N GLU A 513 26.77 9.51 54.92
CA GLU A 513 26.40 8.17 55.40
C GLU A 513 24.90 8.22 55.73
N VAL A 514 24.07 7.50 54.96
CA VAL A 514 22.63 7.31 55.21
C VAL A 514 22.47 6.12 56.13
N LYS A 515 21.63 6.24 57.15
CA LYS A 515 21.49 5.23 58.22
C LYS A 515 20.06 4.83 58.54
N LYS A 516 19.10 5.67 58.17
CA LYS A 516 17.67 5.39 58.26
C LYS A 516 17.00 5.91 57.01
N THR A 517 16.02 5.16 56.51
CA THR A 517 15.12 5.58 55.42
C THR A 517 13.73 5.13 55.78
N GLU A 518 12.76 6.04 55.76
CA GLU A 518 11.36 5.75 56.09
C GLU A 518 10.50 5.71 54.82
N PHE A 519 9.59 4.73 54.73
CA PHE A 519 8.60 4.63 53.67
C PHE A 519 7.20 4.49 54.27
N THR A 520 6.23 5.16 53.65
CA THR A 520 4.81 5.13 54.06
C THR A 520 3.96 4.52 52.95
N LEU A 521 3.08 3.59 53.32
CA LEU A 521 2.11 2.94 52.44
C LEU A 521 0.74 3.62 52.57
N CYS A 522 0.17 4.03 51.44
CA CYS A 522 -1.14 4.67 51.37
C CYS A 522 -2.07 3.89 50.43
N VAL A 523 -3.36 3.87 50.74
CA VAL A 523 -4.35 3.15 49.95
C VAL A 523 -5.69 3.89 49.84
N ASP A 524 -6.38 3.72 48.72
CA ASP A 524 -7.81 3.95 48.54
C ASP A 524 -8.42 2.60 48.17
N THR A 525 -9.10 1.98 49.14
CA THR A 525 -9.62 0.60 49.04
C THR A 525 -10.80 0.46 48.07
N THR A 526 -11.39 1.59 47.68
CA THR A 526 -12.60 1.63 46.83
C THR A 526 -12.36 2.22 45.45
N GLY A 527 -11.16 2.76 45.20
CA GLY A 527 -10.79 3.41 43.95
C GLY A 527 -11.63 4.65 43.63
N ASN A 528 -12.17 5.31 44.66
CA ASN A 528 -13.08 6.45 44.51
C ASN A 528 -12.35 7.80 44.42
N GLY A 529 -11.03 7.80 44.61
CA GLY A 529 -10.15 8.97 44.60
C GLY A 529 -9.87 9.58 45.97
N ALA A 530 -10.44 9.05 47.06
CA ALA A 530 -10.17 9.46 48.44
C ALA A 530 -9.40 8.35 49.18
N PHE A 531 -8.30 8.71 49.82
CA PHE A 531 -7.44 7.75 50.53
C PHE A 531 -8.01 7.40 51.92
N ASP A 532 -7.83 6.15 52.32
CA ASP A 532 -8.30 5.58 53.58
C ASP A 532 -7.19 5.58 54.63
N THR A 533 -7.59 5.58 55.92
CA THR A 533 -6.65 5.33 57.01
C THR A 533 -6.16 3.88 56.95
N ALA A 534 -4.84 3.70 56.85
CA ALA A 534 -4.17 2.43 56.56
C ALA A 534 -3.12 2.05 57.60
N SER A 535 -3.34 2.46 58.85
CA SER A 535 -2.44 2.31 60.02
C SER A 535 -2.53 0.96 60.72
N ASP A 536 -3.36 0.02 60.26
CA ASP A 536 -3.40 -1.34 60.81
C ASP A 536 -2.64 -2.26 59.85
N GLU A 537 -1.43 -2.60 60.25
CA GLU A 537 -0.41 -3.32 59.48
C GLU A 537 -0.88 -4.74 59.16
N SER A 538 -1.73 -5.32 60.01
CA SER A 538 -2.29 -6.66 59.78
C SER A 538 -3.18 -6.72 58.53
N LEU A 539 -3.63 -5.56 58.02
CA LEU A 539 -4.46 -5.47 56.81
C LEU A 539 -3.65 -5.38 55.51
N TRP A 540 -2.32 -5.24 55.60
CA TRP A 540 -1.37 -5.15 54.47
C TRP A 540 -0.73 -6.49 54.10
N ASP A 541 -1.26 -7.62 54.58
CA ASP A 541 -0.72 -8.98 54.32
C ASP A 541 -0.61 -9.34 52.82
N ASP A 542 -1.44 -8.73 51.99
CA ASP A 542 -1.42 -8.85 50.53
C ASP A 542 -0.19 -8.22 49.85
N LEU A 543 0.57 -7.38 50.56
CA LEU A 543 1.80 -6.75 50.05
C LEU A 543 3.01 -7.46 50.65
N THR A 544 3.84 -8.09 49.83
CA THR A 544 5.02 -8.83 50.30
C THR A 544 6.28 -8.39 49.55
N ASP A 545 7.45 -8.78 50.07
CA ASP A 545 8.74 -8.57 49.40
C ASP A 545 9.06 -7.09 49.03
N PHE A 546 8.64 -6.14 49.88
CA PHE A 546 8.97 -4.73 49.73
C PHE A 546 10.48 -4.52 49.89
N LYS A 547 11.13 -4.04 48.83
CA LYS A 547 12.59 -3.88 48.77
C LYS A 547 13.02 -2.71 47.89
N VAL A 548 14.19 -2.16 48.20
CA VAL A 548 14.81 -1.08 47.41
C VAL A 548 16.01 -1.61 46.66
N TRP A 549 16.03 -1.39 45.35
CA TRP A 549 17.13 -1.74 44.46
C TRP A 549 17.96 -0.51 44.13
N ASN A 550 19.26 -0.71 44.03
CA ASN A 550 20.12 0.14 43.24
C ASN A 550 20.06 -0.32 41.77
N GLU A 551 19.47 0.50 40.90
CA GLU A 551 19.30 0.18 39.48
C GLU A 551 20.64 0.18 38.72
N ASP A 552 21.62 0.96 39.18
CA ASP A 552 22.93 1.07 38.54
C ASP A 552 23.77 -0.21 38.74
N THR A 553 23.63 -0.86 39.90
CA THR A 553 24.34 -2.11 40.24
C THR A 553 23.47 -3.35 40.12
N ASN A 554 22.16 -3.20 39.94
CA ASN A 554 21.15 -4.26 39.97
C ASN A 554 21.22 -5.10 41.25
N THR A 555 21.32 -4.44 42.40
CA THR A 555 21.40 -5.10 43.72
C THR A 555 20.37 -4.52 44.67
N VAL A 556 19.74 -5.36 45.49
CA VAL A 556 18.90 -4.92 46.61
C VAL A 556 19.79 -4.31 47.70
N ILE A 557 19.43 -3.12 48.18
CA ILE A 557 20.18 -2.36 49.20
C ILE A 557 19.38 -2.10 50.49
N MET A 558 18.07 -2.32 50.47
CA MET A 558 17.17 -2.26 51.65
C MET A 558 16.05 -3.30 51.49
N GLY A 559 15.64 -3.92 52.60
CA GLY A 559 14.65 -5.01 52.62
C GLY A 559 15.23 -6.39 52.26
N PRO A 560 14.38 -7.40 51.97
CA PRO A 560 12.93 -7.29 51.86
C PRO A 560 12.19 -7.27 53.20
N LYS A 561 11.02 -6.64 53.22
CA LYS A 561 10.02 -6.70 54.31
C LYS A 561 8.62 -6.88 53.73
N ASP A 562 7.74 -7.53 54.46
CA ASP A 562 6.33 -7.63 54.08
C ASP A 562 5.55 -6.40 54.60
N GLY A 563 4.38 -6.12 54.03
CA GLY A 563 3.55 -4.98 54.42
C GLY A 563 3.12 -5.00 55.89
N THR A 564 3.01 -6.20 56.48
CA THR A 564 2.74 -6.39 57.92
C THR A 564 3.88 -5.94 58.83
N ALA A 565 5.07 -5.68 58.28
CA ALA A 565 6.22 -5.18 59.01
C ALA A 565 6.38 -3.66 58.89
N PHE A 566 5.34 -2.92 58.50
CA PHE A 566 5.29 -1.44 58.53
C PHE A 566 4.65 -0.95 59.83
N ASP A 567 5.26 -1.32 60.97
CA ASP A 567 4.71 -1.20 62.33
C ASP A 567 5.34 -0.08 63.19
N ASP A 568 6.08 0.83 62.55
CA ASP A 568 6.56 2.05 63.19
C ASP A 568 5.42 3.06 63.43
N VAL A 569 5.72 4.20 64.08
CA VAL A 569 4.69 5.19 64.42
C VAL A 569 4.02 5.74 63.15
N ASP A 570 2.71 5.48 63.02
CA ASP A 570 1.91 5.93 61.89
C ASP A 570 2.16 7.38 61.46
N ASP A 571 2.37 7.57 60.16
CA ASP A 571 2.53 8.90 59.58
C ASP A 571 1.20 9.42 59.03
N SER A 572 0.74 10.54 59.60
CA SER A 572 -0.48 11.25 59.19
C SER A 572 -0.22 12.44 58.25
N GLY A 573 1.05 12.67 57.89
CA GLY A 573 1.52 13.75 57.02
C GLY A 573 1.71 13.34 55.55
N SER A 574 2.26 12.16 55.28
CA SER A 574 2.66 11.74 53.92
C SER A 574 1.51 11.34 52.99
N CYS A 575 0.45 10.71 53.51
CA CYS A 575 -0.61 10.18 52.67
C CYS A 575 -1.55 11.29 52.16
N PRO A 576 -2.08 11.17 50.92
CA PRO A 576 -3.10 12.08 50.42
C PRO A 576 -4.31 12.17 51.36
N ASP A 577 -5.05 13.27 51.32
CA ASP A 577 -6.18 13.56 52.22
C ASP A 577 -5.83 13.65 53.72
N SER A 578 -4.52 13.67 54.06
CA SER A 578 -4.02 13.75 55.45
C SER A 578 -4.52 12.62 56.34
N VAL A 579 -4.70 11.43 55.77
CA VAL A 579 -4.99 10.20 56.50
C VAL A 579 -3.70 9.54 57.00
N ALA A 580 -3.78 8.68 58.02
CA ALA A 580 -2.62 7.94 58.50
C ALA A 580 -2.32 6.75 57.58
N GLY A 581 -1.05 6.57 57.21
CA GLY A 581 -0.53 5.40 56.49
C GLY A 581 0.41 4.57 57.36
N ALA A 582 0.55 3.28 57.04
CA ALA A 582 1.51 2.39 57.68
C ALA A 582 2.93 2.78 57.26
N GLN A 583 3.82 3.01 58.22
CA GLN A 583 5.19 3.47 57.99
C GLN A 583 6.20 2.43 58.45
N GLU A 584 7.34 2.32 57.75
CA GLU A 584 8.47 1.51 58.21
C GLU A 584 9.81 2.24 58.11
N THR A 585 10.60 2.15 59.19
CA THR A 585 12.00 2.60 59.20
C THR A 585 12.95 1.47 58.83
N PHE A 586 13.62 1.63 57.69
CA PHE A 586 14.74 0.79 57.31
C PHE A 586 16.03 1.33 57.93
N THR A 587 16.72 0.53 58.75
CA THR A 587 17.98 0.92 59.41
C THR A 587 19.24 0.50 58.65
N ASP A 588 19.08 0.06 57.41
CA ASP A 588 20.20 -0.29 56.53
C ASP A 588 21.06 0.96 56.26
N THR A 589 22.37 0.79 56.32
CA THR A 589 23.32 1.90 56.16
C THR A 589 24.02 1.83 54.80
N PHE A 590 24.11 2.94 54.09
CA PHE A 590 24.90 3.04 52.86
C PHE A 590 25.55 4.41 52.72
N ASP A 591 26.69 4.45 52.01
CA ASP A 591 27.44 5.67 51.74
C ASP A 591 27.07 6.26 50.37
N LEU A 592 26.87 7.57 50.34
CA LEU A 592 26.75 8.40 49.14
C LEU A 592 27.99 9.28 49.01
N PHE A 593 28.79 9.07 47.98
CA PHE A 593 29.98 9.88 47.75
C PHE A 593 29.64 11.24 47.10
N ALA A 594 30.45 12.26 47.39
CA ALA A 594 30.28 13.58 46.80
C ALA A 594 30.36 13.52 45.26
N GLY A 595 29.33 14.05 44.60
CA GLY A 595 29.14 14.00 43.15
C GLY A 595 28.54 12.69 42.63
N GLN A 596 28.18 11.75 43.50
CA GLN A 596 27.51 10.50 43.13
C GLN A 596 25.99 10.71 43.11
N THR A 597 25.35 10.18 42.06
CA THR A 597 23.90 9.95 42.01
C THR A 597 23.66 8.44 42.06
N LEU A 598 22.80 7.98 42.97
CA LEU A 598 22.26 6.62 42.96
C LEU A 598 20.86 6.64 42.36
N ASN A 599 20.61 5.79 41.36
CA ASN A 599 19.27 5.56 40.84
C ASN A 599 18.64 4.38 41.58
N LEU A 600 17.56 4.62 42.31
CA LEU A 600 16.91 3.65 43.18
C LEU A 600 15.48 3.36 42.73
N LYS A 601 15.04 2.11 42.87
CA LYS A 601 13.64 1.72 42.69
C LYS A 601 13.13 0.90 43.87
N VAL A 602 11.87 1.10 44.20
CA VAL A 602 11.11 0.31 45.16
C VAL A 602 10.26 -0.70 44.40
N THR A 603 10.33 -1.96 44.79
CA THR A 603 9.49 -3.03 44.25
C THR A 603 8.80 -3.77 45.39
N ALA A 604 7.60 -4.28 45.14
CA ALA A 604 6.92 -5.23 46.03
C ALA A 604 6.02 -6.16 45.20
N ASP A 605 5.61 -7.26 45.84
CA ASP A 605 4.67 -8.24 45.29
C ASP A 605 3.27 -7.93 45.83
N PHE A 606 2.28 -7.98 44.95
CA PHE A 606 0.86 -7.95 45.34
C PHE A 606 0.28 -9.36 45.20
N ASP A 607 -0.36 -9.88 46.24
CA ASP A 607 -1.11 -11.13 46.21
C ASP A 607 -2.38 -11.01 47.05
N THR A 608 -3.47 -10.61 46.41
CA THR A 608 -4.79 -10.49 47.08
C THR A 608 -5.44 -11.84 47.39
N SER A 609 -4.74 -12.96 47.23
CA SER A 609 -5.20 -14.26 47.72
C SER A 609 -4.79 -14.54 49.17
N LEU A 610 -3.94 -13.68 49.75
CA LEU A 610 -3.56 -13.67 51.16
C LEU A 610 -4.68 -13.06 52.04
N ASP A 611 -4.46 -12.97 53.36
CA ASP A 611 -5.49 -12.56 54.32
C ASP A 611 -5.59 -11.02 54.45
N GLY A 612 -4.91 -10.26 53.59
CA GLY A 612 -4.95 -8.81 53.57
C GLY A 612 -6.29 -8.27 53.06
N THR A 613 -6.59 -7.02 53.39
CA THR A 613 -7.89 -6.42 53.02
C THR A 613 -7.78 -5.04 52.40
N LEU A 614 -6.60 -4.39 52.47
CA LEU A 614 -6.43 -3.04 51.93
C LEU A 614 -6.16 -3.03 50.42
N THR A 615 -5.61 -4.08 49.83
CA THR A 615 -5.17 -4.06 48.43
C THR A 615 -6.00 -4.92 47.49
N GLN A 616 -7.33 -4.94 47.65
CA GLN A 616 -8.25 -5.70 46.78
C GLN A 616 -8.37 -5.13 45.35
N SER A 617 -9.01 -5.88 44.44
CA SER A 617 -9.32 -5.41 43.08
C SER A 617 -10.13 -4.10 43.09
N GLY A 618 -9.67 -3.11 42.33
CA GLY A 618 -10.19 -1.75 42.29
C GLY A 618 -9.45 -0.76 43.18
N SER A 619 -8.63 -1.23 44.13
CA SER A 619 -7.90 -0.36 45.06
C SER A 619 -6.80 0.43 44.37
N ILE A 620 -6.47 1.59 44.92
CA ILE A 620 -5.34 2.42 44.48
C ILE A 620 -4.30 2.44 45.60
N VAL A 621 -3.08 1.99 45.30
CA VAL A 621 -1.94 1.96 46.24
C VAL A 621 -0.93 3.04 45.86
N LYS A 622 -0.26 3.59 46.87
CA LYS A 622 0.82 4.57 46.71
C LYS A 622 1.90 4.32 47.76
N VAL A 623 3.16 4.44 47.34
CA VAL A 623 4.32 4.45 48.23
C VAL A 623 4.89 5.86 48.29
N VAL A 624 5.19 6.33 49.50
CA VAL A 624 5.81 7.62 49.75
C VAL A 624 7.15 7.38 50.45
N LEU A 625 8.22 7.98 49.93
CA LEU A 625 9.49 8.10 50.65
C LEU A 625 9.41 9.36 51.52
N ASP A 626 9.51 9.18 52.82
CA ASP A 626 9.33 10.23 53.82
C ASP A 626 10.46 11.27 53.78
N ASP A 627 10.18 12.50 54.20
CA ASP A 627 11.16 13.60 54.17
C ASP A 627 12.25 13.43 55.24
N TYR A 628 13.46 13.06 54.79
CA TYR A 628 14.67 13.06 55.61
C TYR A 628 14.94 14.38 56.36
N SER A 629 14.36 15.51 55.93
CA SER A 629 14.53 16.82 56.56
C SER A 629 13.75 16.98 57.88
N ASP A 630 12.71 16.19 58.10
CA ASP A 630 11.89 16.25 59.31
C ASP A 630 12.60 15.59 60.51
N ASP A 631 13.40 14.57 60.27
CA ASP A 631 14.19 13.84 61.28
C ASP A 631 15.70 14.09 61.20
N ALA A 632 16.12 15.25 60.66
CA ALA A 632 17.52 15.59 60.46
C ALA A 632 18.38 15.39 61.73
N GLY A 633 19.22 14.35 61.74
CA GLY A 633 20.01 13.96 62.89
C GLY A 633 21.07 12.91 62.54
N VAL A 634 22.09 12.77 63.39
CA VAL A 634 23.22 11.82 63.15
C VAL A 634 22.80 10.34 63.13
N THR A 635 21.58 10.05 63.59
CA THR A 635 20.96 8.72 63.54
C THR A 635 20.28 8.44 62.20
N VAL A 636 19.89 9.48 61.45
CA VAL A 636 19.27 9.37 60.12
C VAL A 636 20.33 9.53 59.04
N MET A 637 21.07 10.63 59.06
CA MET A 637 22.13 10.90 58.09
C MET A 637 23.18 11.89 58.63
N LYS A 638 24.45 11.65 58.30
CA LYS A 638 25.57 12.50 58.71
C LYS A 638 26.60 12.64 57.59
N TYR A 639 27.40 13.69 57.68
CA TYR A 639 28.58 13.80 56.82
C TYR A 639 29.57 12.69 57.16
N SER A 640 29.97 11.90 56.17
CA SER A 640 30.81 10.71 56.35
C SER A 640 32.13 11.05 57.04
N GLY A 641 32.55 10.21 57.98
CA GLY A 641 33.75 10.45 58.81
C GLY A 641 33.62 11.55 59.88
N THR A 642 32.44 12.15 60.04
CA THR A 642 32.15 13.14 61.10
C THR A 642 31.06 12.64 62.06
N ASN A 643 30.77 13.41 63.11
CA ASN A 643 29.57 13.23 63.95
C ASN A 643 28.61 14.41 63.81
N THR A 644 28.50 14.95 62.58
CA THR A 644 27.67 16.11 62.25
C THR A 644 26.56 15.67 61.32
N ALA A 645 25.31 15.88 61.74
CA ALA A 645 24.13 15.58 60.94
C ALA A 645 24.13 16.42 59.66
N VAL A 646 23.56 15.89 58.58
CA VAL A 646 23.20 16.73 57.44
C VAL A 646 22.01 17.57 57.87
N ALA A 647 22.10 18.89 57.71
CA ALA A 647 21.05 19.78 58.20
C ALA A 647 19.80 19.69 57.30
N ALA A 648 18.61 19.85 57.87
CA ALA A 648 17.36 19.87 57.09
C ALA A 648 17.38 20.88 55.93
N ALA A 649 18.02 22.04 56.13
CA ALA A 649 18.17 23.07 55.08
C ALA A 649 19.10 22.65 53.92
N ASP A 650 19.91 21.60 54.12
CA ASP A 650 20.81 21.04 53.12
C ASP A 650 20.18 19.85 52.36
N ILE A 651 18.91 19.52 52.60
CA ILE A 651 18.17 18.46 51.91
C ILE A 651 17.19 19.12 50.93
N VAL A 652 17.13 18.62 49.69
CA VAL A 652 16.26 19.17 48.63
C VAL A 652 15.58 18.02 47.87
N PRO A 653 14.24 18.02 47.70
CA PRO A 653 13.28 18.87 48.38
C PRO A 653 13.26 18.62 49.90
N ARG A 654 12.62 19.54 50.63
CA ARG A 654 12.28 19.40 52.05
C ARG A 654 10.81 19.02 52.15
N ALA A 655 10.50 17.89 51.53
CA ALA A 655 9.18 17.33 51.36
C ALA A 655 9.29 15.90 50.86
N ASP A 656 8.25 15.11 51.12
CA ASP A 656 8.18 13.71 50.75
C ASP A 656 8.27 13.51 49.24
N ILE A 657 8.85 12.37 48.86
CA ILE A 657 8.86 11.90 47.48
C ILE A 657 7.71 10.90 47.30
N SER A 658 6.57 11.45 46.88
CA SER A 658 5.34 10.69 46.67
C SER A 658 5.34 9.96 45.32
N GLY A 659 5.10 8.64 45.34
CA GLY A 659 4.94 7.82 44.13
C GLY A 659 3.69 8.18 43.31
N ALA A 660 3.47 7.50 42.19
CA ALA A 660 2.22 7.63 41.44
C ALA A 660 1.14 6.67 41.96
N ASN A 661 -0.12 6.92 41.56
CA ASN A 661 -1.23 6.02 41.88
C ASN A 661 -1.09 4.70 41.10
N ILE A 662 -1.11 3.57 41.82
CA ILE A 662 -1.08 2.22 41.26
C ILE A 662 -2.46 1.58 41.47
N THR A 663 -3.24 1.39 40.40
CA THR A 663 -4.56 0.74 40.49
C THR A 663 -4.43 -0.77 40.37
N LEU A 664 -4.98 -1.52 41.31
CA LEU A 664 -4.99 -2.99 41.29
C LEU A 664 -6.22 -3.49 40.56
N THR A 665 -6.07 -4.39 39.59
CA THR A 665 -7.20 -5.07 38.94
C THR A 665 -6.83 -6.50 38.56
N SER A 666 -7.79 -7.42 38.53
CA SER A 666 -7.52 -8.80 38.08
C SER A 666 -7.24 -8.84 36.57
N SER A 667 -6.23 -9.62 36.16
CA SER A 667 -6.02 -9.98 34.76
C SER A 667 -7.29 -10.62 34.17
N ALA A 668 -7.72 -10.17 32.99
CA ALA A 668 -8.97 -10.61 32.38
C ALA A 668 -8.86 -10.72 30.85
N LEU A 669 -9.53 -11.73 30.29
CA LEU A 669 -9.65 -11.96 28.85
C LEU A 669 -11.13 -11.93 28.46
N THR A 670 -11.51 -11.14 27.45
CA THR A 670 -12.91 -11.13 26.94
C THR A 670 -12.93 -11.49 25.47
N LEU A 671 -13.95 -12.24 25.04
CA LEU A 671 -14.16 -12.66 23.65
C LEU A 671 -15.32 -11.88 23.02
N SER A 672 -15.26 -11.61 21.71
CA SER A 672 -16.38 -11.07 20.94
C SER A 672 -16.34 -11.53 19.48
N LEU A 673 -17.49 -11.54 18.79
CA LEU A 673 -17.56 -11.86 17.37
C LEU A 673 -16.97 -10.71 16.55
N ALA A 674 -16.07 -11.02 15.61
CA ALA A 674 -15.56 -10.03 14.67
C ALA A 674 -16.62 -9.74 13.58
N GLY A 675 -16.62 -8.50 13.06
CA GLY A 675 -17.55 -8.10 12.00
C GLY A 675 -17.30 -8.78 10.64
N ASN A 676 -16.15 -9.43 10.45
CA ASN A 676 -15.81 -10.21 9.27
C ASN A 676 -15.05 -11.47 9.72
N PRO A 677 -15.21 -12.61 9.00
CA PRO A 677 -16.12 -12.86 7.89
C PRO A 677 -17.59 -12.93 8.32
N SER A 678 -18.52 -12.44 7.49
CA SER A 678 -19.97 -12.72 7.62
C SER A 678 -20.35 -14.05 6.98
N ASP A 679 -21.65 -14.38 6.89
CA ASP A 679 -22.14 -15.53 6.13
C ASP A 679 -21.52 -15.64 4.74
N GLN A 680 -21.14 -16.86 4.36
CA GLN A 680 -20.52 -17.14 3.07
C GLN A 680 -21.15 -18.36 2.41
N THR A 681 -21.18 -18.36 1.08
CA THR A 681 -21.38 -19.56 0.27
C THR A 681 -20.09 -19.88 -0.46
N LYS A 682 -19.60 -21.11 -0.30
CA LYS A 682 -18.40 -21.63 -0.94
C LYS A 682 -18.70 -22.98 -1.58
N ILE A 683 -17.87 -23.35 -2.53
CA ILE A 683 -17.97 -24.65 -3.19
C ILE A 683 -16.97 -25.62 -2.54
N ARG A 684 -17.34 -26.89 -2.43
CA ARG A 684 -16.42 -27.97 -2.03
C ARG A 684 -15.08 -27.88 -2.78
N GLY A 685 -14.00 -28.25 -2.11
CA GLY A 685 -12.63 -28.14 -2.62
C GLY A 685 -12.00 -26.74 -2.55
N THR A 686 -12.76 -25.70 -2.21
CA THR A 686 -12.20 -24.35 -1.99
C THR A 686 -11.26 -24.35 -0.78
N GLN A 687 -10.09 -23.73 -0.92
CA GLN A 687 -9.07 -23.64 0.12
C GLN A 687 -9.05 -22.22 0.73
N ASP A 688 -8.38 -22.05 1.86
CA ASP A 688 -8.07 -20.77 2.51
C ASP A 688 -9.31 -19.91 2.86
N ILE A 689 -10.40 -20.54 3.34
CA ILE A 689 -11.63 -19.85 3.69
C ILE A 689 -11.59 -19.40 5.15
N ASP A 690 -11.64 -18.10 5.41
CA ASP A 690 -11.92 -17.59 6.75
C ASP A 690 -13.41 -17.83 7.07
N ALA A 691 -13.69 -18.75 7.99
CA ALA A 691 -15.04 -19.20 8.34
C ALA A 691 -15.68 -18.37 9.47
N VAL A 692 -14.90 -17.94 10.47
CA VAL A 692 -15.35 -17.05 11.55
C VAL A 692 -14.18 -16.25 12.11
N GLY A 693 -14.46 -15.06 12.64
CA GLY A 693 -13.49 -14.22 13.35
C GLY A 693 -13.91 -14.01 14.80
N ILE A 694 -12.99 -14.20 15.75
CA ILE A 694 -13.20 -14.01 17.18
C ILE A 694 -12.15 -13.04 17.72
N THR A 695 -12.59 -11.94 18.33
CA THR A 695 -11.73 -10.93 18.94
C THR A 695 -11.50 -11.25 20.41
N PHE A 696 -10.24 -11.33 20.79
CA PHE A 696 -9.74 -11.55 22.14
C PHE A 696 -9.20 -10.22 22.69
N ALA A 697 -9.70 -9.77 23.84
CA ALA A 697 -9.31 -8.51 24.47
C ALA A 697 -8.73 -8.75 25.87
N ALA A 698 -7.49 -8.31 26.10
CA ALA A 698 -6.85 -8.35 27.41
C ALA A 698 -7.20 -7.09 28.21
N GLY A 699 -7.45 -7.25 29.51
CA GLY A 699 -7.66 -6.15 30.45
C GLY A 699 -6.40 -5.28 30.62
N GLN A 700 -6.54 -4.17 31.34
CA GLN A 700 -5.44 -3.21 31.58
C GLN A 700 -4.34 -3.77 32.50
N ALA A 701 -4.63 -4.81 33.30
CA ALA A 701 -3.76 -5.30 34.37
C ALA A 701 -2.48 -5.96 33.86
N SER A 702 -2.57 -6.77 32.80
CA SER A 702 -1.45 -7.52 32.24
C SER A 702 -1.69 -7.88 30.78
N ALA A 703 -0.59 -8.03 30.04
CA ALA A 703 -0.60 -8.75 28.78
C ALA A 703 -0.95 -10.23 29.03
N LEU A 704 -1.58 -10.86 28.05
CA LEU A 704 -1.98 -12.26 28.14
C LEU A 704 -1.38 -13.07 27.00
N ASN A 705 -0.67 -14.13 27.35
CA ASN A 705 -0.18 -15.12 26.41
C ASN A 705 -1.17 -16.29 26.32
N VAL A 706 -1.93 -16.37 25.22
CA VAL A 706 -2.86 -17.47 24.99
C VAL A 706 -2.07 -18.74 24.68
N THR A 707 -2.29 -19.80 25.47
CA THR A 707 -1.53 -21.07 25.39
C THR A 707 -2.37 -22.22 24.84
N THR A 708 -3.69 -22.16 24.99
CA THR A 708 -4.61 -23.19 24.51
C THR A 708 -5.91 -22.56 23.99
N ILE A 709 -6.36 -23.02 22.83
CA ILE A 709 -7.68 -22.69 22.26
C ILE A 709 -8.33 -24.00 21.81
N LYS A 710 -9.55 -24.25 22.31
CA LYS A 710 -10.39 -25.36 21.88
C LYS A 710 -11.59 -24.82 21.10
N LEU A 711 -11.60 -25.09 19.80
CA LEU A 711 -12.69 -24.77 18.90
C LEU A 711 -13.72 -25.90 18.88
N THR A 712 -14.98 -25.54 18.69
CA THR A 712 -16.07 -26.46 18.37
C THR A 712 -16.59 -26.14 16.98
N GLY A 713 -16.61 -27.15 16.12
CA GLY A 713 -17.24 -27.10 14.80
C GLY A 713 -18.65 -27.66 14.85
N TYR A 714 -19.55 -27.02 14.13
CA TYR A 714 -20.95 -27.39 14.00
C TYR A 714 -21.30 -27.66 12.54
N ALA A 715 -22.18 -28.62 12.29
CA ALA A 715 -22.67 -28.99 10.97
C ALA A 715 -24.20 -29.00 10.95
N SER A 716 -24.78 -28.72 9.78
CA SER A 716 -26.18 -28.95 9.46
C SER A 716 -26.33 -29.32 7.98
N ASP A 717 -27.19 -30.29 7.67
CA ASP A 717 -27.53 -30.67 6.28
C ASP A 717 -28.46 -29.66 5.57
N GLU A 718 -28.98 -28.68 6.31
CA GLU A 718 -29.73 -27.54 5.78
C GLU A 718 -29.19 -26.22 6.35
N VAL A 719 -28.91 -25.24 5.49
CA VAL A 719 -28.35 -23.93 5.91
C VAL A 719 -29.25 -23.20 6.92
N ALA A 720 -30.57 -23.39 6.83
CA ALA A 720 -31.55 -22.85 7.78
C ALA A 720 -31.96 -23.84 8.88
N GLY A 721 -31.23 -24.96 9.01
CA GLY A 721 -31.48 -26.05 9.94
C GLY A 721 -30.94 -25.82 11.34
N THR A 722 -31.02 -26.86 12.17
CA THR A 722 -30.44 -26.85 13.52
C THR A 722 -29.01 -27.39 13.46
N PHE A 723 -28.06 -26.56 13.85
CA PHE A 723 -26.65 -26.95 13.88
C PHE A 723 -26.33 -27.89 15.04
N VAL A 724 -25.53 -28.93 14.78
CA VAL A 724 -25.10 -29.94 15.75
C VAL A 724 -23.58 -30.03 15.77
N ALA A 725 -22.98 -30.23 16.95
CA ALA A 725 -21.52 -30.29 17.09
C ALA A 725 -20.96 -31.55 16.40
N GLY A 726 -20.02 -31.33 15.48
CA GLY A 726 -19.25 -32.37 14.79
C GLY A 726 -19.99 -33.10 13.68
N VAL A 727 -21.09 -33.78 13.98
CA VAL A 727 -21.85 -34.60 13.04
C VAL A 727 -23.34 -34.27 13.13
N ASP A 728 -23.97 -33.99 12.00
CA ASP A 728 -25.42 -33.92 11.91
C ASP A 728 -25.98 -35.31 11.58
N GLY A 729 -26.77 -35.86 12.50
CA GLY A 729 -27.45 -37.14 12.35
C GLY A 729 -28.97 -37.03 12.20
N ASN A 730 -29.50 -35.80 12.16
CA ASN A 730 -30.95 -35.56 12.19
C ASN A 730 -31.56 -35.33 10.79
N GLY A 731 -30.71 -35.34 9.76
CA GLY A 731 -31.03 -35.08 8.35
C GLY A 731 -31.37 -36.29 7.48
N ASN A 732 -31.69 -36.03 6.20
CA ASN A 732 -31.89 -37.08 5.18
C ASN A 732 -30.59 -37.75 4.72
N ASP A 733 -29.43 -37.20 5.13
CA ASP A 733 -28.09 -37.66 4.80
C ASP A 733 -27.27 -37.88 6.08
N SER A 734 -27.04 -39.15 6.45
CA SER A 734 -26.24 -39.51 7.63
C SER A 734 -24.73 -39.25 7.49
N GLY A 735 -24.29 -38.64 6.38
CA GLY A 735 -22.89 -38.34 6.07
C GLY A 735 -22.42 -36.92 6.42
N THR A 736 -23.33 -36.02 6.82
CA THR A 736 -23.00 -34.60 7.03
C THR A 736 -22.24 -34.40 8.34
N SER A 737 -20.95 -34.07 8.23
CA SER A 737 -20.09 -33.79 9.39
C SER A 737 -19.00 -32.78 9.05
N VAL A 738 -18.53 -32.07 10.08
CA VAL A 738 -17.46 -31.08 9.96
C VAL A 738 -16.20 -31.74 9.39
N ALA A 739 -15.81 -32.92 9.90
CA ALA A 739 -14.64 -33.64 9.39
C ALA A 739 -14.79 -34.19 7.97
N ASN A 740 -16.04 -34.38 7.49
CA ASN A 740 -16.27 -34.78 6.10
C ASN A 740 -16.07 -33.58 5.15
N ALA A 741 -16.54 -32.39 5.51
CA ALA A 741 -16.47 -31.22 4.66
C ALA A 741 -15.17 -30.41 4.79
N ILE A 742 -14.46 -30.52 5.92
CA ILE A 742 -13.31 -29.68 6.23
C ILE A 742 -12.07 -30.55 6.38
N SER A 743 -11.12 -30.37 5.45
CA SER A 743 -9.87 -31.12 5.41
C SER A 743 -8.77 -30.52 6.30
N ASN A 744 -8.84 -29.23 6.59
CA ASN A 744 -7.85 -28.52 7.40
C ASN A 744 -8.51 -27.37 8.17
N VAL A 745 -8.00 -27.07 9.36
CA VAL A 745 -8.40 -25.93 10.18
C VAL A 745 -7.15 -25.29 10.77
N GLU A 746 -7.02 -23.99 10.58
CA GLU A 746 -5.90 -23.17 11.03
C GLU A 746 -6.42 -21.89 11.70
N LEU A 747 -5.61 -21.32 12.60
CA LEU A 747 -5.90 -20.08 13.30
C LEU A 747 -4.95 -18.99 12.81
N TYR A 748 -5.48 -17.85 12.36
CA TYR A 748 -4.71 -16.71 11.88
C TYR A 748 -5.03 -15.43 12.67
N GLU A 749 -4.08 -14.52 12.80
CA GLU A 749 -4.34 -13.17 13.31
C GLU A 749 -4.80 -12.26 12.16
N ALA A 750 -6.00 -11.66 12.29
CA ALA A 750 -6.65 -10.93 11.20
C ALA A 750 -5.84 -9.71 10.71
N THR A 751 -5.27 -8.94 11.64
CA THR A 751 -4.57 -7.69 11.32
C THR A 751 -3.27 -7.91 10.56
N THR A 752 -2.55 -8.97 10.90
CA THR A 752 -1.19 -9.23 10.42
C THR A 752 -1.11 -10.39 9.42
N GLY A 753 -2.14 -11.23 9.34
CA GLY A 753 -2.16 -12.45 8.53
C GLY A 753 -1.24 -13.55 9.05
N ILE A 754 -0.77 -13.46 10.30
CA ILE A 754 0.17 -14.41 10.90
C ILE A 754 -0.57 -15.67 11.31
N LEU A 755 -0.01 -16.84 11.00
CA LEU A 755 -0.50 -18.11 11.52
C LEU A 755 -0.26 -18.18 13.04
N ILE A 756 -1.35 -18.23 13.81
CA ILE A 756 -1.36 -18.48 15.25
C ILE A 756 -1.12 -19.96 15.52
N ALA A 757 -1.86 -20.83 14.81
CA ALA A 757 -1.80 -22.27 15.00
C ALA A 757 -2.24 -23.02 13.73
N GLY A 758 -1.40 -23.93 13.24
CA GLY A 758 -1.77 -24.88 12.18
C GLY A 758 -1.79 -26.31 12.71
N ALA A 759 -1.77 -27.29 11.81
CA ALA A 759 -1.82 -28.71 12.15
C ALA A 759 -0.75 -29.17 13.17
N ASN A 760 0.43 -28.53 13.18
CA ASN A 760 1.53 -28.83 14.12
C ASN A 760 1.24 -28.44 15.58
N LYS A 761 0.18 -27.67 15.84
CA LYS A 761 -0.26 -27.25 17.18
C LYS A 761 -1.55 -27.91 17.62
N VAL A 762 -2.13 -28.78 16.79
CA VAL A 762 -3.32 -29.55 17.15
C VAL A 762 -2.93 -30.66 18.13
N THR A 763 -3.45 -30.58 19.35
CA THR A 763 -3.24 -31.58 20.41
C THR A 763 -4.37 -32.60 20.47
N ASN A 764 -5.56 -32.25 19.97
CA ASN A 764 -6.69 -33.16 19.79
C ASN A 764 -7.55 -32.74 18.60
N ASN A 765 -7.99 -33.69 17.77
CA ASN A 765 -8.96 -33.47 16.70
C ASN A 765 -10.09 -34.49 16.81
N SER A 766 -11.29 -34.00 17.13
CA SER A 766 -12.52 -34.75 17.26
C SER A 766 -13.65 -34.09 16.47
N LEU A 767 -13.34 -33.35 15.41
CA LEU A 767 -14.34 -32.66 14.56
C LEU A 767 -15.35 -33.63 13.92
N GLY A 768 -14.99 -34.91 13.75
CA GLY A 768 -15.89 -35.95 13.23
C GLY A 768 -16.67 -36.72 14.29
N THR A 769 -16.66 -36.28 15.56
CA THR A 769 -17.33 -36.98 16.67
C THR A 769 -18.63 -36.28 17.00
N ALA A 770 -19.75 -37.03 16.97
CA ALA A 770 -21.07 -36.53 17.33
C ALA A 770 -21.09 -35.91 18.75
N ASP A 771 -21.93 -34.88 18.92
CA ASP A 771 -22.17 -34.14 20.16
C ASP A 771 -20.97 -33.38 20.76
N THR A 772 -19.78 -33.51 20.18
CA THR A 772 -18.55 -32.91 20.69
C THR A 772 -17.88 -32.04 19.64
N GLY A 773 -17.54 -32.59 18.46
CA GLY A 773 -17.10 -31.79 17.31
C GLY A 773 -15.95 -30.82 17.59
N THR A 774 -14.96 -31.19 18.42
CA THR A 774 -13.96 -30.23 18.90
C THR A 774 -12.59 -30.39 18.25
N MET A 775 -11.84 -29.30 18.13
CA MET A 775 -10.42 -29.31 17.82
C MET A 775 -9.68 -28.46 18.86
N THR A 776 -8.61 -29.00 19.45
CA THR A 776 -7.81 -28.30 20.46
C THR A 776 -6.44 -27.98 19.91
N PHE A 777 -6.08 -26.71 19.97
CA PHE A 777 -4.77 -26.19 19.69
C PHE A 777 -4.07 -25.88 21.02
N GLY A 778 -2.89 -26.44 21.23
CA GLY A 778 -2.10 -26.25 22.46
C GLY A 778 -0.68 -25.82 22.16
N ASN A 779 0.09 -25.50 23.21
CA ASN A 779 1.44 -24.93 23.10
C ASN A 779 1.47 -23.69 22.20
N LEU A 780 0.42 -22.87 22.31
CA LEU A 780 0.33 -21.58 21.65
C LEU A 780 1.21 -20.57 22.40
N ASN A 781 1.66 -19.55 21.66
CA ASN A 781 2.42 -18.43 22.20
C ASN A 781 1.87 -17.14 21.58
N TRP A 782 0.56 -16.94 21.73
CA TRP A 782 -0.13 -15.82 21.11
C TRP A 782 -0.36 -14.72 22.14
N ASN A 783 0.51 -13.71 22.10
CA ASN A 783 0.49 -12.59 23.04
C ASN A 783 -0.51 -11.50 22.62
N ILE A 784 -1.33 -11.10 23.58
CA ILE A 784 -2.27 -9.98 23.52
C ILE A 784 -1.81 -8.95 24.55
N PRO A 785 -1.25 -7.79 24.12
CA PRO A 785 -0.80 -6.75 25.05
C PRO A 785 -1.91 -6.23 25.98
N ALA A 786 -1.53 -5.81 27.19
CA ALA A 786 -2.44 -5.24 28.18
C ALA A 786 -3.26 -4.09 27.57
N GLY A 787 -4.57 -4.07 27.83
CA GLY A 787 -5.47 -3.02 27.35
C GLY A 787 -5.76 -3.03 25.85
N THR A 788 -5.35 -4.07 25.13
CA THR A 788 -5.53 -4.19 23.68
C THR A 788 -6.35 -5.42 23.30
N SER A 789 -6.71 -5.50 22.03
CA SER A 789 -7.43 -6.64 21.46
C SER A 789 -6.79 -7.12 20.17
N LYS A 790 -6.88 -8.42 19.92
CA LYS A 790 -6.50 -9.05 18.65
C LYS A 790 -7.62 -9.95 18.14
N THR A 791 -7.77 -10.03 16.83
CA THR A 791 -8.78 -10.89 16.20
C THR A 791 -8.14 -12.14 15.62
N MET A 792 -8.64 -13.30 16.05
CA MET A 792 -8.33 -14.61 15.49
C MET A 792 -9.34 -14.94 14.38
N LEU A 793 -8.86 -15.41 13.23
CA LEU A 793 -9.64 -16.00 12.16
C LEU A 793 -9.49 -17.51 12.22
N VAL A 794 -10.62 -18.23 12.12
CA VAL A 794 -10.63 -19.66 11.88
C VAL A 794 -10.65 -19.87 10.37
N ARG A 795 -9.50 -20.25 9.81
CA ARG A 795 -9.33 -20.56 8.40
C ARG A 795 -9.50 -22.05 8.16
N VAL A 796 -10.25 -22.40 7.12
CA VAL A 796 -10.55 -23.79 6.79
C VAL A 796 -10.33 -24.08 5.32
N ASP A 797 -9.92 -25.32 5.05
CA ASP A 797 -9.92 -25.88 3.70
C ASP A 797 -11.08 -26.85 3.56
N LEU A 798 -11.86 -26.69 2.49
CA LEU A 798 -12.95 -27.60 2.20
C LEU A 798 -12.42 -28.83 1.47
N SER A 799 -12.86 -30.00 1.91
CA SER A 799 -12.68 -31.26 1.17
C SER A 799 -13.46 -31.22 -0.15
N ASN A 800 -13.12 -32.11 -1.09
CA ASN A 800 -13.89 -32.27 -2.33
C ASN A 800 -15.03 -33.30 -2.17
N ASN A 801 -15.46 -33.59 -0.94
CA ASN A 801 -16.56 -34.51 -0.70
C ASN A 801 -17.89 -33.88 -1.11
N THR A 802 -18.85 -34.71 -1.51
CA THR A 802 -20.18 -34.27 -1.93
C THR A 802 -20.95 -33.73 -0.73
N ALA A 803 -21.47 -32.51 -0.86
CA ALA A 803 -22.39 -31.89 0.08
C ALA A 803 -23.83 -32.37 -0.19
N SER A 804 -24.74 -32.24 0.79
CA SER A 804 -26.12 -32.68 0.61
C SER A 804 -26.94 -31.73 -0.28
N GLY A 805 -27.77 -32.31 -1.14
CA GLY A 805 -28.72 -31.57 -1.99
C GLY A 805 -28.11 -30.50 -2.90
N THR A 806 -28.97 -29.57 -3.35
CA THR A 806 -28.59 -28.41 -4.17
C THR A 806 -28.43 -27.13 -3.35
N ALA A 807 -29.00 -27.07 -2.15
CA ALA A 807 -28.87 -25.94 -1.23
C ALA A 807 -27.50 -25.89 -0.55
N GLY A 808 -26.83 -27.04 -0.41
CA GLY A 808 -25.56 -27.18 0.29
C GLY A 808 -25.73 -27.35 1.80
N ASP A 809 -24.62 -27.70 2.46
CA ASP A 809 -24.54 -27.95 3.90
C ASP A 809 -24.05 -26.70 4.64
N GLY A 810 -24.50 -26.49 5.87
CA GLY A 810 -24.05 -25.39 6.72
C GLY A 810 -22.97 -25.83 7.71
N TYR A 811 -21.93 -25.02 7.87
CA TYR A 811 -20.89 -25.21 8.89
C TYR A 811 -20.63 -23.93 9.67
N ALA A 812 -20.30 -24.05 10.95
CA ALA A 812 -19.93 -22.93 11.80
C ALA A 812 -18.87 -23.34 12.82
N PHE A 813 -18.13 -22.37 13.35
CA PHE A 813 -17.17 -22.57 14.43
C PHE A 813 -17.39 -21.57 15.55
N ASP A 814 -17.10 -22.00 16.78
CA ASP A 814 -17.11 -21.14 17.96
C ASP A 814 -16.25 -21.70 19.10
N ILE A 815 -16.13 -20.94 20.18
CA ILE A 815 -15.58 -21.34 21.48
C ILE A 815 -16.77 -21.64 22.41
N ALA A 816 -16.96 -22.90 22.79
CA ALA A 816 -18.19 -23.35 23.41
C ALA A 816 -18.28 -23.04 24.92
N ALA A 817 -17.14 -22.95 25.61
CA ALA A 817 -17.06 -22.66 27.04
C ALA A 817 -15.88 -21.73 27.38
N VAL A 818 -15.98 -21.02 28.50
CA VAL A 818 -14.93 -20.10 28.99
C VAL A 818 -13.58 -20.80 29.22
N GLY A 819 -13.61 -22.05 29.68
CA GLY A 819 -12.42 -22.87 29.90
C GLY A 819 -11.85 -23.52 28.63
N ASP A 820 -12.46 -23.32 27.46
CA ASP A 820 -11.89 -23.75 26.18
C ASP A 820 -10.77 -22.80 25.71
N VAL A 821 -10.58 -21.67 26.39
CA VAL A 821 -9.43 -20.77 26.20
C VAL A 821 -8.66 -20.69 27.50
N THR A 822 -7.36 -20.90 27.41
CA THR A 822 -6.43 -20.72 28.53
C THR A 822 -5.32 -19.76 28.10
N SER A 823 -5.09 -18.75 28.91
CA SER A 823 -3.98 -17.81 28.76
C SER A 823 -3.23 -17.66 30.07
N LEU A 824 -2.00 -17.16 29.98
CA LEU A 824 -1.14 -16.85 31.13
C LEU A 824 -0.88 -15.34 31.14
N ASP A 825 -0.94 -14.71 32.30
CA ASP A 825 -0.47 -13.33 32.45
C ASP A 825 1.07 -13.26 32.62
N SER A 826 1.61 -12.06 32.86
CA SER A 826 3.06 -11.84 33.00
C SER A 826 3.71 -12.68 34.10
N ASP A 827 2.93 -13.02 35.12
CA ASP A 827 3.36 -13.73 36.32
C ASP A 827 3.03 -15.24 36.23
N SER A 828 2.62 -15.70 35.06
CA SER A 828 2.24 -17.10 34.77
C SER A 828 0.97 -17.58 35.47
N ASN A 829 0.12 -16.67 35.95
CA ASN A 829 -1.19 -17.03 36.47
C ASN A 829 -2.15 -17.37 35.33
N THR A 830 -3.03 -18.35 35.56
CA THR A 830 -3.99 -18.77 34.54
C THR A 830 -5.17 -17.81 34.45
N VAL A 831 -5.40 -17.27 33.25
CA VAL A 831 -6.55 -16.43 32.91
C VAL A 831 -7.36 -17.11 31.80
N ASN A 832 -8.59 -17.51 32.11
CA ASN A 832 -9.54 -18.03 31.12
C ASN A 832 -10.35 -16.89 30.52
N ALA A 833 -11.05 -17.16 29.41
CA ALA A 833 -11.99 -16.18 28.84
C ALA A 833 -13.14 -15.88 29.82
N GLY A 834 -13.58 -14.62 29.90
CA GLY A 834 -14.69 -14.18 30.73
C GLY A 834 -16.07 -14.56 30.15
N ASN A 835 -16.12 -14.89 28.87
CA ASN A 835 -17.33 -15.29 28.15
C ASN A 835 -16.99 -16.29 27.02
N ALA A 836 -18.03 -16.89 26.43
CA ALA A 836 -17.93 -17.86 25.34
C ALA A 836 -19.17 -17.75 24.43
N LYS A 837 -19.23 -18.57 23.38
CA LYS A 837 -20.35 -18.65 22.42
C LYS A 837 -20.59 -17.33 21.68
N VAL A 838 -19.51 -16.73 21.18
CA VAL A 838 -19.58 -15.39 20.59
C VAL A 838 -20.15 -15.41 19.19
N ASN A 839 -20.05 -16.53 18.46
CA ASN A 839 -20.70 -16.74 17.17
C ASN A 839 -22.15 -17.23 17.33
N GLY A 840 -22.81 -16.98 18.46
CA GLY A 840 -24.19 -17.35 18.71
C GLY A 840 -24.34 -18.69 19.43
N THR A 841 -25.54 -19.28 19.38
CA THR A 841 -25.80 -20.54 20.07
C THR A 841 -25.46 -21.74 19.19
N ALA A 842 -25.15 -22.88 19.79
CA ALA A 842 -24.85 -24.11 19.06
C ALA A 842 -25.93 -24.50 18.02
N ALA A 843 -27.20 -24.20 18.29
CA ALA A 843 -28.33 -24.49 17.40
C ALA A 843 -28.59 -23.40 16.34
N ALA A 844 -28.05 -22.19 16.54
CA ALA A 844 -28.28 -21.02 15.71
C ALA A 844 -27.03 -20.12 15.73
N PRO A 845 -25.97 -20.50 14.99
CA PRO A 845 -24.80 -19.67 14.80
C PRO A 845 -25.15 -18.37 14.05
N THR A 846 -24.37 -17.32 14.26
CA THR A 846 -24.56 -16.01 13.62
C THR A 846 -23.91 -15.95 12.25
N ASN A 847 -22.68 -16.47 12.13
CA ASN A 847 -21.95 -16.57 10.88
C ASN A 847 -21.84 -18.03 10.46
N VAL A 848 -22.32 -18.34 9.26
CA VAL A 848 -22.41 -19.67 8.66
C VAL A 848 -21.63 -19.73 7.35
N LEU A 849 -20.82 -20.79 7.21
CA LEU A 849 -20.20 -21.21 5.96
C LEU A 849 -21.09 -22.26 5.28
N THR A 850 -21.77 -21.85 4.22
CA THR A 850 -22.52 -22.76 3.35
C THR A 850 -21.60 -23.41 2.31
N VAL A 851 -21.65 -24.73 2.18
CA VAL A 851 -20.83 -25.50 1.22
C VAL A 851 -21.73 -26.18 0.20
N LYS A 852 -21.59 -25.81 -1.08
CA LYS A 852 -22.33 -26.41 -2.20
C LYS A 852 -21.44 -27.34 -3.05
N ASN A 853 -22.08 -28.18 -3.86
CA ASN A 853 -21.42 -29.13 -4.75
C ASN A 853 -20.74 -28.49 -5.98
N SER A 854 -21.29 -27.40 -6.50
CA SER A 854 -20.78 -26.70 -7.69
C SER A 854 -21.32 -25.29 -7.79
N GLY A 855 -20.60 -24.41 -8.48
CA GLY A 855 -21.17 -23.16 -8.98
C GLY A 855 -22.22 -23.39 -10.08
N SER A 856 -22.83 -22.31 -10.53
CA SER A 856 -23.77 -22.30 -11.66
C SER A 856 -23.28 -21.36 -12.77
N MET A 857 -23.84 -21.50 -13.97
CA MET A 857 -23.52 -20.63 -15.10
C MET A 857 -24.77 -20.37 -15.95
N THR A 858 -24.78 -19.21 -16.60
CA THR A 858 -25.81 -18.80 -17.55
C THR A 858 -25.18 -18.32 -18.85
N ILE A 859 -25.88 -18.51 -19.96
CA ILE A 859 -25.47 -18.06 -21.29
C ILE A 859 -26.51 -17.07 -21.81
N ALA A 860 -26.06 -15.96 -22.39
CA ALA A 860 -26.92 -14.98 -23.02
C ALA A 860 -26.24 -14.36 -24.24
N THR A 861 -27.00 -13.81 -25.18
CA THR A 861 -26.44 -12.98 -26.24
C THR A 861 -25.94 -11.67 -25.65
N SER A 862 -24.73 -11.24 -26.04
CA SER A 862 -24.16 -9.99 -25.53
C SER A 862 -24.92 -8.78 -26.10
N ALA A 863 -25.08 -7.72 -25.30
CA ALA A 863 -25.77 -6.49 -25.71
C ALA A 863 -25.08 -5.78 -26.89
N ASP A 864 -23.79 -6.00 -27.08
CA ASP A 864 -22.99 -5.49 -28.19
C ASP A 864 -22.72 -6.55 -29.28
N SER A 865 -23.56 -7.59 -29.35
CA SER A 865 -23.56 -8.53 -30.48
C SER A 865 -23.80 -7.79 -31.80
N PRO A 866 -23.12 -8.19 -32.90
CA PRO A 866 -23.28 -7.53 -34.19
C PRO A 866 -24.76 -7.39 -34.61
N SER A 867 -25.14 -6.18 -35.04
CA SER A 867 -26.43 -5.96 -35.71
C SER A 867 -26.45 -6.67 -37.06
N LYS A 868 -27.63 -6.74 -37.69
CA LYS A 868 -27.79 -7.13 -39.09
C LYS A 868 -26.77 -6.39 -39.98
N GLY A 869 -26.16 -7.08 -40.93
CA GLY A 869 -25.04 -6.52 -41.70
C GLY A 869 -24.71 -7.31 -42.97
N ALA A 870 -24.01 -6.65 -43.90
CA ALA A 870 -23.49 -7.27 -45.13
C ALA A 870 -22.06 -7.80 -44.92
N ILE A 871 -21.80 -8.98 -45.47
CA ILE A 871 -20.51 -9.66 -45.49
C ILE A 871 -20.23 -10.10 -46.92
N TYR A 872 -18.96 -10.11 -47.34
CA TYR A 872 -18.58 -10.52 -48.69
C TYR A 872 -17.74 -11.81 -48.73
N TRP A 873 -17.77 -12.51 -49.87
CA TRP A 873 -16.96 -13.72 -50.10
C TRP A 873 -15.46 -13.45 -49.92
N GLY A 874 -14.78 -14.32 -49.18
CA GLY A 874 -13.37 -14.17 -48.85
C GLY A 874 -13.05 -13.12 -47.78
N GLN A 875 -14.05 -12.46 -47.20
CA GLN A 875 -13.85 -11.55 -46.05
C GLN A 875 -13.24 -12.33 -44.87
N GLN A 876 -12.20 -11.76 -44.28
CA GLN A 876 -11.54 -12.32 -43.09
C GLN A 876 -12.13 -11.69 -41.83
N ASN A 877 -12.28 -12.49 -40.78
CA ASN A 877 -12.71 -12.05 -39.45
C ASN A 877 -14.01 -11.21 -39.46
N ALA A 878 -14.99 -11.62 -40.26
CA ALA A 878 -16.29 -10.96 -40.35
C ALA A 878 -17.08 -11.19 -39.05
N PRO A 879 -17.58 -10.13 -38.37
CA PRO A 879 -18.27 -10.28 -37.09
C PRO A 879 -19.67 -10.88 -37.29
N ILE A 880 -19.98 -11.99 -36.59
CA ILE A 880 -21.26 -12.71 -36.73
C ILE A 880 -22.13 -12.55 -35.50
N SER A 881 -21.64 -13.02 -34.34
CA SER A 881 -22.38 -13.06 -33.07
C SER A 881 -21.45 -12.76 -31.90
N LYS A 882 -22.01 -12.38 -30.75
CA LYS A 882 -21.26 -12.27 -29.50
C LYS A 882 -22.12 -12.77 -28.33
N PHE A 883 -21.53 -13.59 -27.46
CA PHE A 883 -22.21 -14.22 -26.33
C PHE A 883 -21.55 -13.82 -25.00
N ARG A 884 -22.33 -13.81 -23.93
CA ARG A 884 -21.89 -13.58 -22.55
C ARG A 884 -22.17 -14.84 -21.73
N LEU A 885 -21.12 -15.40 -21.15
CA LEU A 885 -21.20 -16.49 -20.19
C LEU A 885 -20.98 -15.89 -18.80
N SER A 886 -21.87 -16.16 -17.84
CA SER A 886 -21.75 -15.63 -16.47
C SER A 886 -21.78 -16.76 -15.45
N ALA A 887 -20.85 -16.77 -14.51
CA ALA A 887 -20.74 -17.79 -13.47
C ALA A 887 -21.12 -17.22 -12.08
N THR A 888 -21.65 -18.07 -11.20
CA THR A 888 -21.99 -17.73 -9.82
C THR A 888 -21.42 -18.79 -8.86
N ASP A 889 -20.95 -18.35 -7.69
CA ASP A 889 -20.32 -19.13 -6.62
C ASP A 889 -18.96 -19.78 -6.97
N GLU A 890 -18.59 -19.90 -8.26
CA GLU A 890 -17.33 -20.52 -8.70
C GLU A 890 -16.87 -20.04 -10.08
N GLY A 891 -15.55 -19.96 -10.31
CA GLY A 891 -14.99 -19.76 -11.65
C GLY A 891 -15.11 -21.01 -12.52
N GLN A 892 -15.26 -20.83 -13.83
CA GLN A 892 -15.50 -21.94 -14.77
C GLN A 892 -14.47 -21.92 -15.91
N TYR A 893 -13.79 -23.04 -16.10
CA TYR A 893 -12.96 -23.26 -17.29
C TYR A 893 -13.79 -23.86 -18.41
N ILE A 894 -13.77 -23.24 -19.58
CA ILE A 894 -14.48 -23.75 -20.75
C ILE A 894 -13.58 -24.71 -21.52
N GLU A 895 -14.05 -25.92 -21.76
CA GLU A 895 -13.34 -26.95 -22.53
C GLU A 895 -14.00 -27.28 -23.85
N LYS A 896 -15.31 -27.03 -24.00
CA LYS A 896 -16.01 -27.19 -25.27
C LYS A 896 -17.02 -26.08 -25.51
N LEU A 897 -17.02 -25.53 -26.71
CA LEU A 897 -18.05 -24.61 -27.22
C LEU A 897 -18.42 -25.00 -28.64
N THR A 898 -19.72 -25.03 -28.92
CA THR A 898 -20.24 -25.31 -30.25
C THR A 898 -20.98 -24.10 -30.78
N PHE A 899 -20.70 -23.77 -32.04
CA PHE A 899 -21.43 -22.76 -32.78
C PHE A 899 -22.04 -23.37 -34.02
N MET A 900 -23.31 -23.13 -34.28
CA MET A 900 -23.98 -23.62 -35.48
C MET A 900 -24.89 -22.57 -36.09
N ALA A 901 -25.14 -22.69 -37.38
CA ALA A 901 -26.25 -21.96 -37.99
C ALA A 901 -27.58 -22.62 -37.58
N PRO A 902 -28.65 -21.84 -37.38
CA PRO A 902 -29.96 -22.37 -37.06
C PRO A 902 -30.37 -23.49 -38.02
N PRO A 903 -31.04 -24.57 -37.54
CA PRO A 903 -31.37 -25.74 -38.35
C PRO A 903 -32.46 -25.49 -39.41
N ALA A 904 -32.94 -24.25 -39.55
CA ALA A 904 -33.78 -23.86 -40.67
C ALA A 904 -33.04 -24.18 -41.98
N ALA A 905 -33.70 -24.91 -42.88
CA ALA A 905 -33.06 -25.51 -44.05
C ALA A 905 -32.27 -24.51 -44.89
N ASP A 906 -32.72 -23.25 -44.96
CA ASP A 906 -32.08 -22.22 -45.78
C ASP A 906 -30.80 -21.67 -45.09
N GLU A 907 -30.86 -21.30 -43.81
CA GLU A 907 -29.71 -20.72 -43.08
C GLU A 907 -28.54 -21.71 -42.92
N ALA A 908 -28.84 -22.97 -42.57
CA ALA A 908 -27.82 -24.00 -42.42
C ALA A 908 -27.11 -24.29 -43.75
N ASN A 909 -27.86 -24.36 -44.85
CA ASN A 909 -27.28 -24.56 -46.19
C ASN A 909 -26.44 -23.36 -46.61
N ASP A 910 -26.92 -22.14 -46.35
CA ASP A 910 -26.23 -20.89 -46.66
C ASP A 910 -24.91 -20.77 -45.90
N ALA A 911 -24.92 -21.02 -44.59
CA ALA A 911 -23.72 -21.02 -43.76
C ALA A 911 -22.72 -22.10 -44.20
N ALA A 912 -23.18 -23.33 -44.42
CA ALA A 912 -22.33 -24.42 -44.89
C ALA A 912 -21.68 -24.13 -46.24
N ALA A 913 -22.40 -23.46 -47.14
CA ALA A 913 -21.90 -23.07 -48.45
C ALA A 913 -20.91 -21.89 -48.41
N ASN A 914 -21.04 -20.97 -47.45
CA ASN A 914 -20.33 -19.68 -47.48
C ASN A 914 -19.28 -19.46 -46.37
N VAL A 915 -19.35 -20.16 -45.23
CA VAL A 915 -18.37 -20.02 -44.14
C VAL A 915 -17.21 -21.01 -44.35
N ASN A 916 -15.97 -20.53 -44.23
CA ASN A 916 -14.77 -21.38 -44.30
C ASN A 916 -14.31 -21.79 -42.89
N GLU A 917 -14.13 -20.81 -42.02
CA GLU A 917 -13.67 -21.00 -40.64
C GLU A 917 -14.44 -20.05 -39.73
N VAL A 918 -14.59 -20.47 -38.47
CA VAL A 918 -15.07 -19.62 -37.38
C VAL A 918 -13.87 -19.23 -36.52
N VAL A 919 -13.85 -17.98 -36.11
CA VAL A 919 -12.80 -17.35 -35.32
C VAL A 919 -13.44 -16.88 -34.01
N LEU A 920 -12.94 -17.36 -32.88
CA LEU A 920 -13.37 -16.91 -31.56
C LEU A 920 -12.35 -15.96 -30.96
N THR A 921 -12.83 -14.88 -30.32
CA THR A 921 -12.02 -14.06 -29.43
C THR A 921 -12.61 -14.07 -28.02
N TYR A 922 -11.78 -14.40 -27.02
CA TYR A 922 -12.17 -14.56 -25.62
C TYR A 922 -11.00 -14.22 -24.67
N LYS A 923 -11.21 -14.28 -23.36
CA LYS A 923 -10.17 -14.13 -22.34
C LYS A 923 -9.91 -15.44 -21.59
N ASN A 924 -8.64 -15.73 -21.31
CA ASN A 924 -8.25 -16.81 -20.40
C ASN A 924 -8.24 -16.33 -18.93
N LYS A 925 -7.85 -17.20 -17.99
CA LYS A 925 -7.81 -16.86 -16.55
C LYS A 925 -6.89 -15.69 -16.21
N ALA A 926 -5.80 -15.50 -16.96
CA ALA A 926 -4.91 -14.35 -16.77
C ALA A 926 -5.50 -13.03 -17.28
N GLY A 927 -6.70 -13.06 -17.88
CA GLY A 927 -7.35 -11.88 -18.47
C GLY A 927 -6.86 -11.52 -19.88
N SER A 928 -5.95 -12.32 -20.46
CA SER A 928 -5.37 -12.08 -21.78
C SER A 928 -6.39 -12.35 -22.90
N PRO A 929 -6.58 -11.41 -23.85
CA PRO A 929 -7.40 -11.66 -25.02
C PRO A 929 -6.68 -12.64 -25.96
N LEU A 930 -7.38 -13.70 -26.36
CA LEU A 930 -6.87 -14.75 -27.24
C LEU A 930 -7.82 -14.98 -28.40
N THR A 931 -7.27 -15.44 -29.52
CA THR A 931 -8.03 -15.80 -30.71
C THR A 931 -7.74 -17.24 -31.11
N THR A 932 -8.79 -18.01 -31.41
CA THR A 932 -8.67 -19.37 -31.96
C THR A 932 -9.56 -19.53 -33.20
N THR A 933 -9.16 -20.40 -34.12
CA THR A 933 -9.84 -20.58 -35.41
C THR A 933 -10.08 -22.06 -35.66
N GLN A 934 -11.26 -22.40 -36.17
CA GLN A 934 -11.64 -23.77 -36.50
C GLN A 934 -12.43 -23.81 -37.81
N SER A 935 -12.14 -24.81 -38.66
CA SER A 935 -12.86 -25.00 -39.92
C SER A 935 -14.34 -25.29 -39.68
N PHE A 936 -15.20 -24.66 -40.50
CA PHE A 936 -16.64 -24.83 -40.42
C PHE A 936 -17.07 -26.06 -41.22
N GLY A 937 -17.77 -26.99 -40.57
CA GLY A 937 -18.13 -28.28 -41.16
C GLY A 937 -19.25 -28.16 -42.21
N SER A 938 -19.40 -29.20 -43.04
CA SER A 938 -20.52 -29.30 -43.99
C SER A 938 -21.90 -29.48 -43.32
N ALA A 939 -21.92 -29.72 -42.01
CA ALA A 939 -23.12 -29.79 -41.18
C ALA A 939 -23.50 -28.43 -40.57
N ALA A 940 -22.99 -27.32 -41.12
CA ALA A 940 -23.25 -25.95 -40.67
C ALA A 940 -22.96 -25.71 -39.18
N SER A 941 -21.96 -26.40 -38.64
CA SER A 941 -21.58 -26.34 -37.24
C SER A 941 -20.06 -26.48 -37.07
N VAL A 942 -19.57 -25.96 -35.94
CA VAL A 942 -18.18 -26.02 -35.53
C VAL A 942 -18.09 -26.21 -34.03
N ASN A 943 -17.12 -27.02 -33.59
CA ASN A 943 -16.88 -27.29 -32.19
C ASN A 943 -15.42 -26.97 -31.85
N PHE A 944 -15.24 -26.10 -30.86
CA PHE A 944 -13.96 -25.75 -30.30
C PHE A 944 -13.70 -26.59 -29.06
N ASN A 945 -12.57 -27.29 -29.05
CA ASN A 945 -12.18 -28.17 -27.95
C ASN A 945 -10.82 -27.74 -27.39
N TRP A 946 -10.76 -27.54 -26.08
CA TRP A 946 -9.53 -27.28 -25.35
C TRP A 946 -9.19 -28.47 -24.46
N SER A 947 -7.89 -28.70 -24.21
CA SER A 947 -7.45 -29.69 -23.23
C SER A 947 -7.83 -29.25 -21.81
N GLY A 948 -8.07 -30.22 -20.93
CA GLY A 948 -8.25 -29.98 -19.49
C GLY A 948 -7.06 -29.28 -18.80
N THR A 949 -5.89 -29.31 -19.44
CA THR A 949 -4.64 -28.71 -18.95
C THR A 949 -4.22 -27.46 -19.73
N ASP A 950 -5.04 -26.99 -20.68
CA ASP A 950 -4.71 -25.82 -21.49
C ASP A 950 -4.94 -24.52 -20.69
N VAL A 951 -3.85 -23.80 -20.41
CA VAL A 951 -3.89 -22.49 -19.70
C VAL A 951 -4.53 -21.38 -20.54
N ASN A 952 -4.65 -21.58 -21.85
CA ASN A 952 -5.19 -20.62 -22.82
C ASN A 952 -6.66 -20.87 -23.15
N ARG A 953 -7.33 -21.80 -22.47
CA ARG A 953 -8.77 -22.02 -22.63
C ARG A 953 -9.59 -20.86 -22.06
N PRO A 954 -10.83 -20.63 -22.55
CA PRO A 954 -11.67 -19.56 -22.03
C PRO A 954 -11.99 -19.76 -20.54
N TYR A 955 -12.04 -18.67 -19.79
CA TYR A 955 -12.31 -18.70 -18.35
C TYR A 955 -13.37 -17.66 -17.99
N VAL A 956 -14.42 -18.11 -17.31
CA VAL A 956 -15.45 -17.27 -16.71
C VAL A 956 -15.09 -17.08 -15.23
N PRO A 957 -14.76 -15.86 -14.76
CA PRO A 957 -14.42 -15.67 -13.36
C PRO A 957 -15.63 -15.89 -12.44
N GLN A 958 -15.36 -16.29 -11.20
CA GLN A 958 -16.37 -16.39 -10.15
C GLN A 958 -17.15 -15.08 -10.02
N ASP A 959 -18.48 -15.18 -9.91
CA ASP A 959 -19.40 -14.05 -9.72
C ASP A 959 -19.22 -12.94 -10.77
N SER A 960 -18.86 -13.34 -11.99
CA SER A 960 -18.53 -12.45 -13.11
C SER A 960 -18.87 -13.09 -14.45
N SER A 961 -18.49 -12.41 -15.54
CA SER A 961 -18.84 -12.83 -16.89
C SER A 961 -17.68 -12.74 -17.89
N LEU A 962 -17.70 -13.61 -18.89
CA LEU A 962 -16.83 -13.61 -20.06
C LEU A 962 -17.67 -13.32 -21.31
N ASP A 963 -17.22 -12.37 -22.11
CA ASP A 963 -17.73 -12.16 -23.46
C ASP A 963 -16.90 -12.97 -24.48
N ILE A 964 -17.59 -13.67 -25.39
CA ILE A 964 -17.02 -14.44 -26.49
C ILE A 964 -17.51 -13.86 -27.81
N ALA A 965 -16.60 -13.31 -28.61
CA ALA A 965 -16.90 -12.84 -29.95
C ALA A 965 -16.74 -13.97 -30.96
N VAL A 966 -17.73 -14.14 -31.84
CA VAL A 966 -17.79 -15.16 -32.88
C VAL A 966 -17.75 -14.47 -34.23
N ASN A 967 -16.63 -14.66 -34.92
CA ASN A 967 -16.38 -14.12 -36.25
C ASN A 967 -16.22 -15.25 -37.27
N ALA A 968 -16.28 -14.95 -38.55
CA ALA A 968 -16.13 -15.93 -39.62
C ALA A 968 -15.11 -15.46 -40.67
N ASN A 969 -14.30 -16.40 -41.15
CA ASN A 969 -13.58 -16.27 -42.41
C ASN A 969 -14.46 -16.87 -43.50
N MET A 970 -14.82 -16.06 -44.50
CA MET A 970 -15.73 -16.45 -45.56
C MET A 970 -15.02 -17.22 -46.67
N LYS A 971 -15.70 -18.17 -47.29
CA LYS A 971 -15.21 -18.87 -48.48
C LYS A 971 -15.08 -17.88 -49.65
N THR A 972 -14.05 -18.08 -50.45
CA THR A 972 -13.91 -17.46 -51.77
C THR A 972 -14.73 -18.21 -52.80
N LYS A 973 -14.92 -17.62 -53.99
CA LYS A 973 -15.52 -18.31 -55.14
C LYS A 973 -14.76 -19.59 -55.49
N ALA A 974 -13.44 -19.55 -55.47
CA ALA A 974 -12.59 -20.72 -55.76
C ALA A 974 -12.75 -21.85 -54.74
N GLN A 975 -13.12 -21.52 -53.49
CA GLN A 975 -13.45 -22.47 -52.43
C GLN A 975 -14.91 -22.94 -52.48
N GLY A 976 -15.67 -22.55 -53.50
CA GLY A 976 -17.04 -23.02 -53.73
C GLY A 976 -18.12 -22.23 -53.00
N ALA A 977 -17.87 -20.97 -52.62
CA ALA A 977 -18.93 -20.10 -52.13
C ALA A 977 -20.06 -19.97 -53.18
N THR A 978 -21.31 -20.11 -52.76
CA THR A 978 -22.49 -20.06 -53.64
C THR A 978 -23.53 -19.09 -53.11
N GLN A 979 -24.26 -18.48 -54.04
CA GLN A 979 -25.45 -17.68 -53.78
C GLN A 979 -26.54 -18.13 -54.74
N ASP A 980 -27.77 -18.33 -54.23
CA ASP A 980 -28.94 -18.56 -55.05
C ASP A 980 -29.36 -17.23 -55.71
N ALA A 981 -29.65 -17.25 -57.01
CA ALA A 981 -30.09 -16.06 -57.74
C ALA A 981 -31.53 -15.66 -57.40
N ALA A 982 -32.30 -16.55 -56.75
CA ALA A 982 -33.70 -16.30 -56.39
C ALA A 982 -33.91 -15.91 -54.91
N SER A 983 -32.90 -16.07 -54.04
CA SER A 983 -33.03 -15.93 -52.57
C SER A 983 -31.81 -15.24 -51.95
N ALA A 984 -32.01 -14.41 -50.93
CA ALA A 984 -30.91 -13.81 -50.17
C ALA A 984 -30.18 -14.89 -49.36
N VAL A 985 -28.84 -14.86 -49.36
CA VAL A 985 -28.01 -15.75 -48.52
C VAL A 985 -27.80 -15.09 -47.17
N PHE A 986 -28.20 -15.74 -46.10
CA PHE A 986 -28.01 -15.22 -44.75
C PHE A 986 -27.87 -16.31 -43.71
N PHE A 987 -27.21 -15.99 -42.60
CA PHE A 987 -27.12 -16.88 -41.44
C PHE A 987 -26.82 -16.09 -40.16
N SER A 988 -27.25 -16.60 -39.02
CA SER A 988 -26.61 -16.34 -37.73
C SER A 988 -25.67 -17.50 -37.36
N LEU A 989 -24.83 -17.28 -36.34
CA LEU A 989 -24.19 -18.39 -35.63
C LEU A 989 -24.65 -18.34 -34.17
N ASP A 990 -25.32 -19.39 -33.76
CA ASP A 990 -25.91 -19.58 -32.45
C ASP A 990 -24.92 -20.37 -31.58
N LEU A 991 -24.92 -20.12 -30.26
CA LEU A 991 -24.18 -20.95 -29.33
C LEU A 991 -25.08 -22.14 -28.96
N ASP A 992 -24.67 -23.33 -29.36
CA ASP A 992 -25.48 -24.54 -29.22
C ASP A 992 -25.05 -25.39 -28.04
N ASP A 993 -26.02 -25.98 -27.36
CA ASP A 993 -25.82 -26.87 -26.23
C ASP A 993 -25.39 -28.29 -26.68
N LYS A 994 -25.52 -28.62 -27.97
CA LYS A 994 -25.23 -29.94 -28.56
C LYS A 994 -24.20 -29.85 -29.68
N TYR A 995 -23.52 -30.97 -29.90
CA TYR A 995 -22.74 -31.19 -31.12
C TYR A 995 -22.92 -32.64 -31.58
N ASN A 996 -23.31 -32.83 -32.85
CA ASN A 996 -23.72 -34.13 -33.40
C ASN A 996 -24.76 -34.86 -32.50
N GLY A 997 -25.72 -34.10 -31.96
CA GLY A 997 -26.80 -34.63 -31.13
C GLY A 997 -26.42 -34.96 -29.67
N SER A 998 -25.20 -34.63 -29.22
CA SER A 998 -24.74 -34.88 -27.85
C SER A 998 -24.50 -33.59 -27.09
N THR A 999 -25.17 -33.43 -25.94
CA THR A 999 -25.01 -32.29 -25.02
C THR A 999 -23.63 -32.24 -24.37
N ALA A 1000 -23.05 -33.40 -24.04
CA ALA A 1000 -21.68 -33.53 -23.51
C ALA A 1000 -20.58 -33.18 -24.53
N ASN A 1001 -20.93 -33.12 -25.82
CA ASN A 1001 -20.04 -32.67 -26.87
C ASN A 1001 -20.29 -31.22 -27.29
N GLY A 1002 -21.50 -30.70 -27.08
CA GLY A 1002 -21.86 -29.32 -27.46
C GLY A 1002 -21.22 -28.28 -26.56
N PHE A 1003 -21.39 -28.47 -25.25
CA PHE A 1003 -20.88 -27.58 -24.23
C PHE A 1003 -20.17 -28.37 -23.12
N ARG A 1004 -19.05 -27.85 -22.62
CA ARG A 1004 -18.39 -28.38 -21.42
C ARG A 1004 -17.65 -27.28 -20.70
N ALA A 1005 -18.01 -27.05 -19.44
CA ALA A 1005 -17.26 -26.25 -18.49
C ALA A 1005 -16.93 -27.05 -17.24
N VAL A 1006 -15.84 -26.68 -16.58
CA VAL A 1006 -15.36 -27.33 -15.35
C VAL A 1006 -15.18 -26.28 -14.28
N GLY A 1007 -15.83 -26.49 -13.14
CA GLY A 1007 -15.66 -25.67 -11.94
C GLY A 1007 -14.21 -25.72 -11.48
N GLU A 1008 -13.65 -24.54 -11.21
CA GLU A 1008 -12.25 -24.38 -10.82
C GLU A 1008 -11.87 -25.08 -9.51
N GLY A 1009 -12.74 -25.04 -8.50
CA GLY A 1009 -12.52 -25.64 -7.19
C GLY A 1009 -13.10 -27.05 -7.06
N SER A 1010 -14.35 -27.23 -7.50
CA SER A 1010 -15.08 -28.50 -7.39
C SER A 1010 -14.64 -29.55 -8.39
N GLY A 1011 -14.14 -29.14 -9.56
CA GLY A 1011 -13.99 -30.01 -10.71
C GLY A 1011 -15.32 -30.53 -11.29
N THR A 1012 -16.46 -30.01 -10.84
CA THR A 1012 -17.79 -30.40 -11.34
C THR A 1012 -17.93 -29.95 -12.79
N VAL A 1013 -18.49 -30.83 -13.62
CA VAL A 1013 -18.69 -30.57 -15.05
C VAL A 1013 -20.09 -30.02 -15.29
N LEU A 1014 -20.18 -28.87 -15.93
CA LEU A 1014 -21.40 -28.36 -16.53
C LEU A 1014 -21.37 -28.67 -18.03
N ASP A 1015 -22.40 -29.32 -18.55
CA ASP A 1015 -22.57 -29.65 -19.97
C ASP A 1015 -23.87 -29.07 -20.53
N GLY A 1016 -24.16 -29.33 -21.81
CA GLY A 1016 -25.39 -28.85 -22.44
C GLY A 1016 -26.70 -29.42 -21.89
N ALA A 1017 -26.67 -30.33 -20.89
CA ALA A 1017 -27.87 -30.77 -20.18
C ALA A 1017 -28.02 -30.10 -18.81
N SER A 1018 -27.04 -29.27 -18.41
CA SER A 1018 -27.05 -28.55 -17.14
C SER A 1018 -28.03 -27.39 -17.16
N THR A 1019 -28.60 -27.05 -15.99
CA THR A 1019 -29.59 -25.98 -15.89
C THR A 1019 -29.02 -24.64 -16.34
N ASN A 1020 -29.78 -23.90 -17.15
CA ASN A 1020 -29.40 -22.61 -17.76
C ASN A 1020 -28.27 -22.67 -18.81
N ILE A 1021 -27.90 -23.87 -19.28
CA ILE A 1021 -27.02 -24.07 -20.44
C ILE A 1021 -27.90 -24.46 -21.63
N ASP A 1022 -28.63 -23.48 -22.14
CA ASP A 1022 -29.55 -23.65 -23.27
C ASP A 1022 -28.94 -23.07 -24.56
N GLU A 1023 -29.43 -23.55 -25.70
CA GLU A 1023 -29.15 -22.95 -27.02
C GLU A 1023 -29.46 -21.45 -26.99
N THR A 1024 -28.49 -20.64 -27.39
CA THR A 1024 -28.59 -19.19 -27.37
C THR A 1024 -28.46 -18.64 -28.78
N ALA A 1025 -29.54 -18.05 -29.28
CA ALA A 1025 -29.60 -17.50 -30.62
C ALA A 1025 -28.58 -16.38 -30.86
N GLY A 1026 -27.94 -16.39 -32.03
CA GLY A 1026 -27.21 -15.27 -32.57
C GLY A 1026 -28.20 -14.14 -32.87
N ALA A 1027 -28.01 -12.99 -32.22
CA ALA A 1027 -29.02 -11.93 -32.19
C ALA A 1027 -29.54 -11.48 -33.57
N ASN A 1028 -28.71 -11.53 -34.63
CA ASN A 1028 -29.06 -10.99 -35.94
C ASN A 1028 -28.41 -11.77 -37.09
N ASN A 1029 -29.17 -11.97 -38.17
CA ASN A 1029 -28.69 -12.59 -39.40
C ASN A 1029 -27.70 -11.68 -40.14
N GLN A 1030 -26.61 -12.26 -40.60
CA GLN A 1030 -25.63 -11.61 -41.48
C GLN A 1030 -25.89 -12.04 -42.93
N TYR A 1031 -25.87 -11.07 -43.85
CA TYR A 1031 -26.21 -11.28 -45.26
C TYR A 1031 -24.94 -11.37 -46.08
N VAL A 1032 -24.84 -12.42 -46.88
CA VAL A 1032 -23.64 -12.73 -47.66
C VAL A 1032 -23.84 -12.31 -49.11
N TYR A 1033 -22.82 -11.66 -49.66
CA TYR A 1033 -22.76 -11.26 -51.05
C TYR A 1033 -21.43 -11.68 -51.68
N ARG A 1034 -21.39 -11.91 -53.00
CA ARG A 1034 -20.09 -11.97 -53.69
C ARG A 1034 -19.36 -10.62 -53.62
N VAL A 1035 -20.12 -9.55 -53.82
CA VAL A 1035 -19.68 -8.16 -53.71
C VAL A 1035 -20.92 -7.29 -53.41
N PHE A 1036 -20.76 -6.27 -52.58
CA PHE A 1036 -21.83 -5.31 -52.28
C PHE A 1036 -21.32 -3.87 -52.25
N PRO A 1037 -22.18 -2.85 -52.46
CA PRO A 1037 -21.79 -1.45 -52.40
C PRO A 1037 -21.73 -0.96 -50.94
N LYS A 1038 -20.60 -0.39 -50.54
CA LYS A 1038 -20.51 0.49 -49.36
C LYS A 1038 -20.58 1.93 -49.85
N LEU A 1039 -21.61 2.67 -49.44
CA LEU A 1039 -21.83 4.07 -49.84
C LEU A 1039 -21.38 5.00 -48.73
N GLU A 1040 -20.62 6.04 -49.06
CA GLU A 1040 -20.15 7.03 -48.09
C GLU A 1040 -20.33 8.44 -48.66
N VAL A 1041 -20.77 9.40 -47.83
CA VAL A 1041 -20.83 10.81 -48.24
C VAL A 1041 -19.41 11.33 -48.44
N VAL A 1042 -19.22 12.05 -49.54
CA VAL A 1042 -18.01 12.84 -49.80
C VAL A 1042 -18.38 14.31 -49.66
N SER A 1043 -17.54 15.08 -48.97
CA SER A 1043 -17.81 16.49 -48.72
C SER A 1043 -17.94 17.29 -50.03
N VAL A 1044 -18.91 18.20 -50.05
CA VAL A 1044 -19.08 19.21 -51.09
C VAL A 1044 -18.50 20.55 -50.59
N PRO A 1045 -17.86 21.39 -51.44
CA PRO A 1045 -17.35 22.69 -51.01
C PRO A 1045 -18.44 23.66 -50.50
N THR A 1046 -18.14 24.43 -49.45
CA THR A 1046 -18.99 25.52 -48.93
C THR A 1046 -18.74 26.83 -49.68
N PRO A 1047 -19.71 27.77 -49.74
CA PRO A 1047 -21.05 27.76 -49.11
C PRO A 1047 -22.10 26.91 -49.86
N TYR A 1048 -23.03 26.29 -49.12
CA TYR A 1048 -24.15 25.51 -49.67
C TYR A 1048 -25.29 26.42 -50.16
N SER A 1049 -25.05 27.09 -51.28
CA SER A 1049 -25.96 28.08 -51.88
C SER A 1049 -26.79 27.48 -53.01
N LEU A 1050 -28.10 27.74 -53.01
CA LEU A 1050 -29.01 27.43 -54.13
C LEU A 1050 -28.89 28.47 -55.24
N SER A 1051 -27.71 28.58 -55.86
CA SER A 1051 -27.44 29.52 -56.96
C SER A 1051 -26.79 28.83 -58.15
N GLY A 1052 -27.25 29.14 -59.36
CA GLY A 1052 -26.71 28.52 -60.57
C GLY A 1052 -27.03 27.03 -60.64
N THR A 1053 -26.00 26.21 -60.85
CA THR A 1053 -26.10 24.74 -60.93
C THR A 1053 -25.23 24.06 -59.87
N PRO A 1054 -25.61 24.12 -58.59
CA PRO A 1054 -24.76 23.61 -57.50
C PRO A 1054 -24.66 22.08 -57.53
N THR A 1055 -23.49 21.54 -57.17
CA THR A 1055 -23.36 20.12 -56.79
C THR A 1055 -24.02 19.96 -55.43
N VAL A 1056 -25.14 19.25 -55.37
CA VAL A 1056 -26.00 19.16 -54.17
C VAL A 1056 -25.70 17.91 -53.33
N PHE A 1057 -25.07 16.91 -53.92
CA PHE A 1057 -24.65 15.71 -53.19
C PHE A 1057 -23.43 15.09 -53.85
N LYS A 1058 -22.53 14.53 -53.05
CA LYS A 1058 -21.37 13.78 -53.55
C LYS A 1058 -21.18 12.56 -52.66
N PHE A 1059 -20.99 11.40 -53.27
CA PHE A 1059 -20.84 10.15 -52.55
C PHE A 1059 -19.90 9.22 -53.28
N SER A 1060 -19.24 8.35 -52.53
CA SER A 1060 -18.40 7.29 -53.07
C SER A 1060 -19.07 5.94 -52.87
N VAL A 1061 -18.94 5.08 -53.87
CA VAL A 1061 -19.31 3.67 -53.81
C VAL A 1061 -18.05 2.83 -53.83
N THR A 1062 -17.79 2.14 -52.71
CA THR A 1062 -16.72 1.15 -52.59
C THR A 1062 -17.29 -0.24 -52.82
N ALA A 1063 -16.70 -1.02 -53.73
CA ALA A 1063 -17.07 -2.41 -53.95
C ALA A 1063 -16.47 -3.31 -52.87
N MET A 1064 -17.28 -3.70 -51.89
CA MET A 1064 -16.87 -4.60 -50.80
C MET A 1064 -16.83 -6.04 -51.32
N GLY A 1065 -15.65 -6.46 -51.78
CA GLY A 1065 -15.41 -7.76 -52.41
C GLY A 1065 -13.93 -7.97 -52.71
N LEU A 1066 -13.54 -9.19 -53.09
CA LEU A 1066 -12.18 -9.48 -53.54
C LEU A 1066 -11.93 -8.92 -54.95
N ALA A 1067 -10.64 -8.78 -55.32
CA ALA A 1067 -10.24 -8.21 -56.61
C ALA A 1067 -10.73 -8.99 -57.84
N ASP A 1068 -11.18 -10.24 -57.67
CA ASP A 1068 -11.78 -11.08 -58.73
C ASP A 1068 -13.32 -10.93 -58.81
N SER A 1069 -13.90 -10.02 -58.02
CA SER A 1069 -15.30 -9.63 -58.07
C SER A 1069 -15.44 -8.25 -58.72
N ASN A 1070 -16.58 -8.00 -59.37
CA ASN A 1070 -16.92 -6.69 -59.93
C ASN A 1070 -18.34 -6.33 -59.48
N LEU A 1071 -18.46 -5.17 -58.84
CA LEU A 1071 -19.73 -4.51 -58.55
C LEU A 1071 -20.17 -3.75 -59.80
N ARG A 1072 -21.39 -3.99 -60.28
CA ARG A 1072 -21.89 -3.34 -61.49
C ARG A 1072 -23.23 -2.67 -61.27
N PHE A 1073 -23.38 -1.52 -61.88
CA PHE A 1073 -24.65 -0.83 -62.08
C PHE A 1073 -24.87 -0.70 -63.58
N ASP A 1074 -25.87 -1.38 -64.12
CA ASP A 1074 -26.24 -1.38 -65.54
C ASP A 1074 -27.75 -1.48 -65.70
N ASN A 1075 -28.28 -1.38 -66.92
CA ASN A 1075 -29.70 -1.59 -67.24
C ASN A 1075 -29.93 -2.81 -68.17
N VAL A 1076 -29.13 -3.88 -68.03
CA VAL A 1076 -29.21 -5.06 -68.92
C VAL A 1076 -30.39 -5.97 -68.55
N ALA A 1077 -30.76 -6.03 -67.27
CA ALA A 1077 -31.97 -6.69 -66.77
C ALA A 1077 -33.05 -5.66 -66.40
N ALA A 1078 -34.32 -6.06 -66.38
CA ALA A 1078 -35.42 -5.13 -66.11
C ALA A 1078 -35.39 -4.62 -64.66
N GLY A 1079 -35.03 -3.35 -64.46
CA GLY A 1079 -34.89 -2.73 -63.14
C GLY A 1079 -33.46 -2.72 -62.58
N SER A 1080 -32.45 -3.04 -63.40
CA SER A 1080 -31.07 -3.22 -62.93
C SER A 1080 -30.36 -1.90 -62.62
N GLY A 1081 -29.38 -1.98 -61.72
CA GLY A 1081 -28.43 -0.91 -61.40
C GLY A 1081 -29.12 0.40 -61.01
N SER A 1082 -29.65 0.53 -59.80
CA SER A 1082 -30.28 1.78 -59.36
C SER A 1082 -29.91 2.16 -57.93
N ILE A 1083 -29.89 3.47 -57.66
CA ILE A 1083 -29.75 4.03 -56.30
C ILE A 1083 -30.87 5.04 -56.11
N LYS A 1084 -31.73 4.80 -55.12
CA LYS A 1084 -32.88 5.66 -54.84
C LYS A 1084 -32.57 6.63 -53.72
N PHE A 1085 -32.61 7.92 -54.01
CA PHE A 1085 -32.46 9.01 -53.06
C PHE A 1085 -33.82 9.64 -52.73
N GLU A 1086 -33.93 10.12 -51.52
CA GLU A 1086 -34.98 11.00 -51.03
C GLU A 1086 -34.51 12.46 -51.17
N ILE A 1087 -35.40 13.35 -51.59
CA ILE A 1087 -35.15 14.77 -51.74
C ILE A 1087 -36.00 15.51 -50.71
N LEU A 1088 -35.32 16.16 -49.78
CA LEU A 1088 -35.93 17.03 -48.77
C LEU A 1088 -35.76 18.48 -49.22
N SER A 1089 -36.85 19.16 -49.53
CA SER A 1089 -36.78 20.52 -50.05
C SER A 1089 -37.99 21.37 -49.68
N SER A 1090 -37.84 22.69 -49.83
CA SER A 1090 -38.93 23.65 -49.83
C SER A 1090 -38.79 24.60 -51.01
N GLY A 1091 -39.90 24.97 -51.63
CA GLY A 1091 -39.94 25.87 -52.77
C GLY A 1091 -41.35 26.03 -53.32
N ASN A 1092 -41.45 26.35 -54.61
CA ASN A 1092 -42.72 26.56 -55.28
C ASN A 1092 -43.54 25.25 -55.42
N ALA A 1093 -44.72 25.19 -54.80
CA ALA A 1093 -45.62 24.03 -54.92
C ALA A 1093 -46.01 23.76 -56.38
N GLY A 1094 -45.84 22.52 -56.84
CA GLY A 1094 -46.01 22.10 -58.23
C GLY A 1094 -44.81 22.37 -59.14
N GLY A 1095 -43.68 22.83 -58.59
CA GLY A 1095 -42.43 23.03 -59.32
C GLY A 1095 -41.69 21.72 -59.55
N ASP A 1096 -41.21 21.52 -60.78
CA ASP A 1096 -40.34 20.41 -61.15
C ASP A 1096 -38.91 20.93 -61.39
N SER A 1097 -37.92 20.36 -60.71
CA SER A 1097 -36.50 20.59 -61.01
C SER A 1097 -35.88 19.41 -61.77
N SER A 1098 -34.60 19.53 -62.14
CA SER A 1098 -33.88 18.38 -62.71
C SER A 1098 -32.48 18.29 -62.13
N VAL A 1099 -32.01 17.06 -61.97
CA VAL A 1099 -30.68 16.74 -61.48
C VAL A 1099 -29.91 15.94 -62.51
N THR A 1100 -28.61 16.15 -62.59
CA THR A 1100 -27.69 15.35 -63.39
C THR A 1100 -26.62 14.75 -62.50
N THR A 1101 -26.46 13.43 -62.58
CA THR A 1101 -25.42 12.70 -61.85
C THR A 1101 -24.22 12.47 -62.76
N TYR A 1102 -23.03 12.78 -62.26
CA TYR A 1102 -21.77 12.61 -62.95
C TYR A 1102 -20.86 11.62 -62.24
N ASP A 1103 -20.05 10.89 -63.00
CA ASP A 1103 -18.79 10.35 -62.48
C ASP A 1103 -17.86 11.55 -62.20
N ASP A 1104 -17.47 11.69 -60.94
CA ASP A 1104 -16.72 12.86 -60.47
C ASP A 1104 -15.32 12.93 -61.08
N SER A 1105 -14.73 11.78 -61.44
CA SER A 1105 -13.34 11.69 -61.89
C SER A 1105 -13.13 12.19 -63.32
N ASN A 1106 -14.13 11.99 -64.18
CA ASN A 1106 -14.05 12.29 -65.61
C ASN A 1106 -15.19 13.20 -66.11
N SER A 1107 -16.10 13.62 -65.23
CA SER A 1107 -17.28 14.43 -65.53
C SER A 1107 -18.21 13.82 -66.60
N GLU A 1108 -18.20 12.50 -66.74
CA GLU A 1108 -19.13 11.78 -67.60
C GLU A 1108 -20.53 11.77 -66.97
N ILE A 1109 -21.57 12.05 -67.77
CA ILE A 1109 -22.96 12.00 -67.32
C ILE A 1109 -23.37 10.53 -67.17
N ILE A 1110 -23.86 10.17 -65.99
CA ILE A 1110 -24.39 8.83 -65.69
C ILE A 1110 -25.90 8.80 -65.85
N ASP A 1111 -26.56 9.84 -65.35
CA ASP A 1111 -28.01 9.95 -65.37
C ASP A 1111 -28.45 11.41 -65.36
N THR A 1112 -29.63 11.69 -65.92
CA THR A 1112 -30.31 12.99 -65.80
C THR A 1112 -31.79 12.73 -65.59
N ALA A 1113 -32.30 13.14 -64.43
CA ALA A 1113 -33.68 12.91 -64.04
C ALA A 1113 -34.40 14.22 -63.73
N THR A 1114 -35.72 14.19 -63.93
CA THR A 1114 -36.63 15.26 -63.48
C THR A 1114 -37.17 14.88 -62.12
N LEU A 1115 -37.10 15.82 -61.17
CA LEU A 1115 -37.70 15.71 -59.86
C LEU A 1115 -39.10 16.32 -59.94
N THR A 1116 -40.13 15.54 -59.62
CA THR A 1116 -41.53 15.96 -59.77
C THR A 1116 -42.07 16.53 -58.46
N ASP A 1117 -42.72 17.70 -58.52
CA ASP A 1117 -43.32 18.42 -57.37
C ASP A 1117 -42.34 18.61 -56.19
N ASP A 1118 -41.06 18.85 -56.48
CA ASP A 1118 -39.99 18.87 -55.48
C ASP A 1118 -39.84 20.22 -54.76
N GLY A 1119 -40.67 21.21 -55.07
CA GLY A 1119 -40.85 22.40 -54.24
C GLY A 1119 -41.81 22.20 -53.05
N ASN A 1120 -42.58 21.11 -53.02
CA ASN A 1120 -43.63 20.93 -52.02
C ASN A 1120 -43.09 20.40 -50.69
N SER A 1121 -43.14 21.20 -49.62
CA SER A 1121 -42.65 20.80 -48.29
C SER A 1121 -43.51 19.72 -47.58
N SER A 1122 -44.61 19.26 -48.19
CA SER A 1122 -45.53 18.28 -47.60
C SER A 1122 -45.41 16.85 -48.15
N GLY A 1123 -44.52 16.61 -49.11
CA GLY A 1123 -44.19 15.28 -49.63
C GLY A 1123 -42.75 15.21 -50.12
N ASP A 1124 -42.01 14.19 -49.70
CA ASP A 1124 -40.60 14.01 -50.09
C ASP A 1124 -40.54 13.55 -51.55
N ALA A 1125 -39.91 14.35 -52.42
CA ALA A 1125 -39.63 13.93 -53.80
C ALA A 1125 -38.56 12.82 -53.79
N SER A 1126 -38.51 12.00 -54.84
CA SER A 1126 -37.52 10.94 -54.95
C SER A 1126 -36.71 11.07 -56.23
N TYR A 1127 -35.42 10.73 -56.13
CA TYR A 1127 -34.52 10.62 -57.27
C TYR A 1127 -34.00 9.20 -57.37
N SER A 1128 -34.45 8.44 -58.36
CA SER A 1128 -33.86 7.14 -58.68
C SER A 1128 -32.79 7.34 -59.75
N MET A 1129 -31.53 7.26 -59.34
CA MET A 1129 -30.41 7.19 -60.28
C MET A 1129 -30.51 5.89 -61.06
N ASP A 1130 -30.79 5.97 -62.36
CA ASP A 1130 -30.77 4.82 -63.27
C ASP A 1130 -29.49 4.79 -64.11
N PHE A 1131 -29.02 3.60 -64.47
CA PHE A 1131 -27.76 3.42 -65.17
C PHE A 1131 -28.01 2.98 -66.63
N SER A 1132 -29.13 3.45 -67.21
CA SER A 1132 -29.57 3.09 -68.56
C SER A 1132 -28.67 3.66 -69.66
N SER A 1133 -28.10 4.85 -69.43
CA SER A 1133 -27.24 5.53 -70.39
C SER A 1133 -25.79 5.04 -70.33
N LYS A 1134 -25.35 4.52 -69.18
CA LYS A 1134 -23.96 4.15 -68.92
C LYS A 1134 -23.83 3.01 -67.92
N ILE A 1135 -23.13 1.95 -68.34
CA ILE A 1135 -22.71 0.85 -67.47
C ILE A 1135 -21.54 1.30 -66.61
N ILE A 1136 -21.66 1.08 -65.30
CA ILE A 1136 -20.60 1.32 -64.33
C ILE A 1136 -20.13 0.01 -63.73
N GLU A 1137 -18.82 -0.22 -63.80
CA GLU A 1137 -18.15 -1.37 -63.20
C GLU A 1137 -17.08 -0.88 -62.21
N ILE A 1138 -17.11 -1.44 -60.99
CA ILE A 1138 -16.17 -1.16 -59.90
C ILE A 1138 -15.59 -2.49 -59.44
N GLN A 1139 -14.29 -2.68 -59.62
CA GLN A 1139 -13.60 -3.89 -59.17
C GLN A 1139 -13.61 -3.99 -57.64
N GLY A 1140 -13.76 -5.19 -57.08
CA GLY A 1140 -13.74 -5.41 -55.63
C GLY A 1140 -12.49 -4.83 -54.97
N GLY A 1141 -12.69 -4.12 -53.86
CA GLY A 1141 -11.67 -3.34 -53.16
C GLY A 1141 -11.41 -1.96 -53.74
N SER A 1142 -12.03 -1.59 -54.87
CA SER A 1142 -11.92 -0.27 -55.48
C SER A 1142 -13.12 0.63 -55.15
N THR A 1143 -12.94 1.94 -55.30
CA THR A 1143 -13.94 2.96 -55.01
C THR A 1143 -14.15 3.86 -56.23
N LYS A 1144 -15.41 4.20 -56.53
CA LYS A 1144 -15.76 5.24 -57.52
C LYS A 1144 -16.58 6.34 -56.85
N THR A 1145 -16.40 7.59 -57.28
CA THR A 1145 -17.10 8.75 -56.70
C THR A 1145 -18.06 9.36 -57.71
N PHE A 1146 -19.27 9.68 -57.25
CA PHE A 1146 -20.31 10.34 -58.03
C PHE A 1146 -20.68 11.68 -57.40
N ARG A 1147 -21.11 12.62 -58.23
CA ARG A 1147 -21.68 13.89 -57.81
C ARG A 1147 -23.03 14.14 -58.48
N ILE A 1148 -24.01 14.60 -57.71
CA ILE A 1148 -25.33 14.99 -58.18
C ILE A 1148 -25.35 16.51 -58.26
N GLN A 1149 -25.68 17.05 -59.42
CA GLN A 1149 -25.77 18.48 -59.68
C GLN A 1149 -27.21 18.86 -59.97
N LEU A 1150 -27.69 19.93 -59.35
CA LEU A 1150 -28.99 20.51 -59.64
C LEU A 1150 -28.86 21.39 -60.89
N ASN A 1151 -29.67 21.12 -61.93
CA ASN A 1151 -29.55 21.77 -63.24
C ASN A 1151 -30.18 23.18 -63.30
N GLY A 1152 -30.87 23.59 -62.24
CA GLY A 1152 -31.44 24.92 -62.10
C GLY A 1152 -32.09 25.11 -60.72
N THR A 1153 -32.06 26.33 -60.20
CA THR A 1153 -32.50 26.65 -58.83
C THR A 1153 -33.78 27.49 -58.79
N SER A 1154 -34.50 27.61 -59.91
CA SER A 1154 -35.70 28.45 -60.02
C SER A 1154 -36.90 27.93 -59.24
N VAL A 1155 -36.89 26.66 -58.83
CA VAL A 1155 -37.93 26.08 -57.96
C VAL A 1155 -37.76 26.53 -56.50
N TYR A 1156 -36.55 26.94 -56.12
CA TYR A 1156 -36.11 27.26 -54.76
C TYR A 1156 -35.61 28.72 -54.69
N ASP A 1157 -36.49 29.67 -54.98
CA ASP A 1157 -36.11 31.05 -55.21
C ASP A 1157 -36.39 32.00 -54.04
N GLU A 1158 -37.05 31.56 -52.96
CA GLU A 1158 -37.34 32.39 -51.79
C GLU A 1158 -36.13 32.49 -50.82
N PRO A 1159 -35.54 33.68 -50.64
CA PRO A 1159 -34.43 33.88 -49.70
C PRO A 1159 -34.93 34.00 -48.26
N ALA A 1160 -34.06 33.72 -47.29
CA ALA A 1160 -34.38 33.89 -45.87
C ALA A 1160 -34.75 35.36 -45.51
N GLY A 1161 -35.87 35.58 -44.80
CA GLY A 1161 -36.37 36.91 -44.44
C GLY A 1161 -37.22 36.93 -43.16
N ASN A 1162 -37.23 38.06 -42.44
CA ASN A 1162 -38.10 38.39 -41.27
C ASN A 1162 -38.68 37.25 -40.40
N GLY A 1163 -37.86 36.24 -40.04
CA GLY A 1163 -38.27 35.14 -39.15
C GLY A 1163 -38.72 33.85 -39.85
N GLU A 1164 -38.71 33.80 -41.18
CA GLU A 1164 -38.96 32.63 -42.02
C GLU A 1164 -37.63 32.11 -42.59
N ALA A 1165 -37.46 30.78 -42.62
CA ALA A 1165 -36.30 30.14 -43.22
C ALA A 1165 -36.41 30.24 -44.75
N GLY A 1166 -35.30 30.55 -45.43
CA GLY A 1166 -35.25 30.51 -46.89
C GLY A 1166 -35.39 29.10 -47.43
N ASP A 1167 -35.65 29.00 -48.72
CA ASP A 1167 -35.85 27.71 -49.38
C ASP A 1167 -34.64 26.79 -49.21
N TYR A 1168 -34.89 25.49 -49.06
CA TYR A 1168 -33.86 24.49 -48.81
C TYR A 1168 -33.92 23.30 -49.76
N PHE A 1169 -32.77 22.61 -49.90
CA PHE A 1169 -32.64 21.38 -50.67
C PHE A 1169 -31.58 20.47 -50.06
N GLN A 1170 -31.94 19.22 -49.82
CA GLN A 1170 -31.04 18.20 -49.29
C GLN A 1170 -31.34 16.85 -49.94
N VAL A 1171 -30.28 16.18 -50.42
CA VAL A 1171 -30.37 14.79 -50.87
C VAL A 1171 -30.07 13.88 -49.69
N VAL A 1172 -30.91 12.87 -49.47
CA VAL A 1172 -30.74 11.87 -48.42
C VAL A 1172 -30.89 10.48 -49.01
N LEU A 1173 -30.14 9.52 -48.46
CA LEU A 1173 -30.31 8.09 -48.73
C LEU A 1173 -30.73 7.45 -47.41
N ARG A 1174 -32.02 7.10 -47.25
CA ARG A 1174 -32.53 6.48 -46.01
C ARG A 1174 -32.81 5.00 -46.20
N ASP A 1175 -32.47 4.22 -45.17
CA ASP A 1175 -32.77 2.80 -45.03
C ASP A 1175 -33.52 2.62 -43.70
N THR A 1176 -34.76 3.13 -43.64
CA THR A 1176 -35.47 3.34 -42.36
C THR A 1176 -36.85 2.70 -42.28
N THR A 1177 -37.41 2.19 -43.38
CA THR A 1177 -38.72 1.52 -43.39
C THR A 1177 -38.63 0.09 -43.95
N ALA A 1178 -39.56 -0.77 -43.55
CA ALA A 1178 -39.68 -2.12 -44.12
C ALA A 1178 -40.07 -2.12 -45.62
N ASP A 1179 -40.53 -0.97 -46.13
CA ASP A 1179 -40.90 -0.76 -47.53
C ASP A 1179 -39.70 -0.36 -48.41
N ASP A 1180 -38.54 -0.02 -47.82
CA ASP A 1180 -37.29 0.38 -48.51
C ASP A 1180 -36.51 -0.82 -49.11
N THR A 1181 -37.22 -1.89 -49.48
CA THR A 1181 -36.60 -2.98 -50.27
C THR A 1181 -36.13 -2.43 -51.61
N ALA A 1182 -34.94 -2.87 -52.08
CA ALA A 1182 -34.37 -2.40 -53.35
C ALA A 1182 -34.03 -0.89 -53.39
N LEU A 1183 -33.55 -0.32 -52.27
CA LEU A 1183 -32.95 1.01 -52.17
C LEU A 1183 -31.72 1.16 -53.09
N VAL A 1184 -30.86 0.14 -53.09
CA VAL A 1184 -29.73 0.01 -54.00
C VAL A 1184 -29.84 -1.34 -54.71
N ASN A 1185 -29.92 -1.31 -56.03
CA ASN A 1185 -29.90 -2.50 -56.87
C ASN A 1185 -28.60 -2.53 -57.64
N TRP A 1186 -27.88 -3.66 -57.57
CA TRP A 1186 -26.64 -3.86 -58.31
C TRP A 1186 -26.60 -5.25 -58.91
N VAL A 1187 -25.81 -5.41 -59.96
CA VAL A 1187 -25.50 -6.74 -60.47
C VAL A 1187 -24.38 -7.31 -59.62
N GLY A 1188 -24.75 -8.10 -58.62
CA GLY A 1188 -23.84 -8.98 -57.90
C GLY A 1188 -23.35 -10.01 -58.91
N ASN A 1189 -22.11 -9.89 -59.36
CA ASN A 1189 -21.58 -10.71 -60.45
C ASN A 1189 -21.52 -12.21 -60.08
N TYR A 1190 -22.60 -12.98 -59.98
CA TYR A 1190 -22.56 -14.37 -59.46
C TYR A 1190 -21.81 -15.31 -60.40
N ALA A 1191 -22.19 -15.32 -61.68
CA ALA A 1191 -21.68 -16.22 -62.70
C ALA A 1191 -20.48 -15.68 -63.50
N GLY A 1192 -20.15 -14.39 -63.42
CA GLY A 1192 -19.18 -13.76 -64.34
C GLY A 1192 -19.81 -13.10 -65.57
N ALA A 1193 -21.14 -13.13 -65.72
CA ALA A 1193 -21.84 -12.73 -66.93
C ALA A 1193 -22.57 -11.39 -66.78
N ASP A 1194 -22.57 -10.61 -67.85
CA ASP A 1194 -23.24 -9.29 -67.95
C ASP A 1194 -24.78 -9.38 -67.94
N THR A 1195 -25.33 -10.60 -67.93
CA THR A 1195 -26.79 -10.88 -67.91
C THR A 1195 -27.25 -11.49 -66.57
N ALA A 1196 -26.44 -11.39 -65.51
CA ALA A 1196 -26.78 -11.96 -64.21
C ALA A 1196 -27.97 -11.21 -63.57
N ALA A 1197 -28.76 -11.93 -62.76
CA ALA A 1197 -29.90 -11.34 -62.05
C ALA A 1197 -29.43 -10.32 -61.00
N ASP A 1198 -30.25 -9.29 -60.80
CA ASP A 1198 -29.97 -8.20 -59.89
C ASP A 1198 -29.99 -8.62 -58.42
N THR A 1199 -29.24 -7.88 -57.63
CA THR A 1199 -29.20 -7.99 -56.18
C THR A 1199 -29.77 -6.72 -55.60
N ALA A 1200 -30.93 -6.85 -54.97
CA ALA A 1200 -31.54 -5.76 -54.22
C ALA A 1200 -30.94 -5.66 -52.82
N SER A 1201 -30.73 -4.44 -52.34
CA SER A 1201 -30.39 -4.20 -50.94
C SER A 1201 -31.53 -4.65 -50.04
N THR A 1202 -31.19 -5.39 -48.99
CA THR A 1202 -32.11 -5.74 -47.92
C THR A 1202 -32.13 -4.61 -46.89
N ALA A 1203 -33.33 -4.22 -46.44
CA ALA A 1203 -33.47 -3.17 -45.43
C ALA A 1203 -32.66 -3.46 -44.15
N GLY A 1204 -31.94 -2.44 -43.67
CA GLY A 1204 -31.10 -2.46 -42.46
C GLY A 1204 -29.82 -3.28 -42.56
N VAL A 1205 -29.36 -3.65 -43.77
CA VAL A 1205 -28.17 -4.52 -43.98
C VAL A 1205 -26.92 -3.72 -44.37
N LEU A 1206 -27.07 -2.70 -45.23
CA LEU A 1206 -25.96 -1.87 -45.65
C LEU A 1206 -25.63 -0.86 -44.55
N ARG A 1207 -24.70 -1.20 -43.66
CA ARG A 1207 -24.38 -0.39 -42.45
C ARG A 1207 -23.95 1.06 -42.69
N SER A 1208 -23.72 1.46 -43.94
CA SER A 1208 -23.33 2.82 -44.31
C SER A 1208 -24.52 3.73 -44.65
N VAL A 1209 -25.77 3.27 -44.49
CA VAL A 1209 -26.99 4.10 -44.62
C VAL A 1209 -27.72 4.19 -43.27
N PRO A 1210 -28.40 5.32 -42.95
CA PRO A 1210 -28.71 6.46 -43.82
C PRO A 1210 -27.53 7.42 -44.05
N LEU A 1211 -27.47 8.03 -45.24
CA LEU A 1211 -26.54 9.11 -45.60
C LEU A 1211 -27.30 10.42 -45.77
N PHE A 1212 -26.79 11.50 -45.18
CA PHE A 1212 -27.39 12.84 -45.28
C PHE A 1212 -26.46 13.79 -46.03
N GLY A 1213 -26.96 14.39 -47.11
CA GLY A 1213 -26.26 15.43 -47.83
C GLY A 1213 -26.21 16.77 -47.07
N PRO A 1214 -25.42 17.74 -47.53
CA PRO A 1214 -25.49 19.10 -47.00
C PRO A 1214 -26.87 19.72 -47.27
N ASN A 1215 -27.33 20.56 -46.36
CA ASN A 1215 -28.54 21.35 -46.58
C ASN A 1215 -28.19 22.63 -47.35
N PHE A 1216 -28.62 22.72 -48.60
CA PHE A 1216 -28.44 23.92 -49.43
C PHE A 1216 -29.57 24.90 -49.16
N THR A 1217 -29.25 26.18 -49.08
CA THR A 1217 -30.24 27.25 -48.79
C THR A 1217 -30.13 28.38 -49.80
N ARG A 1218 -31.26 29.07 -50.03
CA ARG A 1218 -31.36 30.20 -50.96
C ARG A 1218 -30.93 31.54 -50.36
#